data_AF-A0AA39GT80-F1
#
_entry.id   AF-A0AA39GT80-F1
#
_cell.length_a   1.000
_cell.length_b   1.000
_cell.length_c   1.000
_cell.angle_alpha   90.00
_cell.angle_beta   90.00
_cell.angle_gamma   90.00
#
_symmetry.space_group_name_H-M   'P 1'
#
loop_
_entity.id
_entity.type
_entity.pdbx_description
1 polymer ?
#
loop_
_entity_poly.entity_id
_entity_poly.type
_entity_poly.pdbx_seq_one_letter_code
_entity_poly.pdbx_strand_id
1 'polypeptide(L)'
;MAGGKRESTTQLVPTDTLLAEQLLRKRGYATQKCKCEFDDIDHRVSIYDRLCALGNSIQILHLIPHTAIRNFLRKNALNNSGFICGEIMAKHTKRPELTAVVIGDNFDPRFSPFLHSSQWAMKHLGALTALEACLIWLARTPVTNVILVVSTEDEKRFNELSSILHSYKTYFSGLLVSGKNIMSVGDAIREVEQRSLITGEFVLVHNVATICSSKLDEEFAAFRERRKTDKNNCLTLLYAQANHDMNPVIAVGRHTKKLMFYFKKERTLELDIKKDCYANDTEIRRDLRDTGIAFCAPSVAAQFTDNFDFQERDDIIRELLVNEEILCQHIHVEVLSDKYAASCVTDYASLLATEKLLMERWFFPIVPELRTFSNVNRNINTHGLRRRIYITASKEHVRIKQYHKIKSCYWNVCFNASLTLGRDCALENVVIEENVEIANNVTIKDCHIGKNVVIGNSCRLSNCVIGDNAVIGNNCNVTSKTFVGENVVIPDDTHITEGSIILMHRPDEDDYTIGEKNSYYEVRFKHRTGFWKNTHLERRRARTVSQAGDHTGDHHSEKEEADDETDIMRFFNEISESMQQAVDNMESEEHKTSNLILEINSSKLAYNMTMEDVAKNVFLAFLKLGYCSDLDSIKSLVKEWLHVFNNYYSPHKNQIQLLLALEEYSNAHAGIAKIANHIVHFLYSECDVLQEEAILEWFGTLISGSDMYEKIKPIVDWLQESSGEEESDEDAD
;
A
#
# COMPACT_ATOMS: atom_id res chain seq x y z
N MET A 1 10.66 -39.20 -56.66
CA MET A 1 10.58 -40.67 -56.57
C MET A 1 11.26 -41.12 -55.29
N ALA A 2 10.58 -41.98 -54.52
CA ALA A 2 11.07 -42.81 -53.40
C ALA A 2 11.83 -42.09 -52.26
N GLY A 3 11.42 -42.15 -51.00
CA GLY A 3 11.05 -43.35 -50.23
C GLY A 3 12.18 -43.66 -49.25
N GLY A 4 12.20 -43.00 -48.09
CA GLY A 4 13.21 -43.19 -47.03
C GLY A 4 12.56 -43.65 -45.73
N LYS A 5 12.83 -44.91 -45.36
CA LYS A 5 12.33 -45.63 -44.18
C LYS A 5 12.77 -44.97 -42.87
N ARG A 6 11.86 -44.96 -41.88
CA ARG A 6 12.17 -44.79 -40.46
C ARG A 6 12.91 -46.03 -39.95
N GLU A 7 14.13 -45.86 -39.44
CA GLU A 7 14.79 -46.83 -38.57
C GLU A 7 14.69 -46.36 -37.11
N SER A 8 14.35 -47.33 -36.27
CA SER A 8 14.09 -47.25 -34.84
C SER A 8 15.36 -47.13 -34.01
N THR A 9 15.47 -46.11 -33.16
CA THR A 9 16.44 -46.07 -32.06
C THR A 9 15.86 -46.76 -30.83
N THR A 10 16.40 -47.94 -30.55
CA THR A 10 16.17 -48.80 -29.39
C THR A 10 16.57 -48.07 -28.10
N GLN A 11 15.63 -47.82 -27.19
CA GLN A 11 15.92 -47.39 -25.82
C GLN A 11 16.48 -48.58 -25.02
N LEU A 12 17.69 -48.43 -24.50
CA LEU A 12 18.29 -49.29 -23.48
C LEU A 12 17.45 -49.26 -22.20
N VAL A 13 16.85 -50.39 -21.85
CA VAL A 13 16.27 -50.64 -20.53
C VAL A 13 17.41 -51.05 -19.57
N PRO A 14 17.51 -50.49 -18.35
CA PRO A 14 18.56 -50.90 -17.41
C PRO A 14 18.28 -52.33 -16.91
N THR A 15 19.24 -53.21 -17.13
CA THR A 15 19.29 -54.64 -16.80
C THR A 15 18.98 -55.01 -15.33
N ASP A 16 18.99 -54.04 -14.42
CA ASP A 16 18.80 -54.27 -12.98
C ASP A 16 17.34 -54.52 -12.56
N THR A 17 16.38 -54.07 -13.37
CA THR A 17 14.94 -54.31 -13.11
C THR A 17 14.53 -55.75 -13.42
N LEU A 18 15.15 -56.36 -14.44
CA LEU A 18 14.86 -57.74 -14.86
C LEU A 18 15.37 -58.78 -13.83
N LEU A 19 16.48 -58.48 -13.15
CA LEU A 19 17.09 -59.35 -12.14
C LEU A 19 16.25 -59.41 -10.85
N ALA A 20 15.63 -58.28 -10.47
CA ALA A 20 14.75 -58.19 -9.31
C ALA A 20 13.44 -58.99 -9.51
N GLU A 21 12.85 -58.94 -10.71
CA GLU A 21 11.66 -59.73 -11.04
C GLU A 21 11.94 -61.24 -11.10
N GLN A 22 13.10 -61.65 -11.61
CA GLN A 22 13.49 -63.06 -11.66
C GLN A 22 13.75 -63.66 -10.27
N LEU A 23 14.26 -62.87 -9.32
CA LEU A 23 14.50 -63.30 -7.94
C LEU A 23 13.21 -63.42 -7.12
N LEU A 24 12.19 -62.60 -7.41
CA LEU A 24 10.88 -62.67 -6.76
C LEU A 24 10.06 -63.89 -7.24
N ARG A 25 10.17 -64.27 -8.52
CA ARG A 25 9.54 -65.49 -9.06
C ARG A 25 10.17 -66.78 -8.52
N LYS A 26 11.49 -66.79 -8.24
CA LYS A 26 12.19 -67.98 -7.67
C LYS A 26 11.85 -68.27 -6.20
N ARG A 27 11.21 -67.36 -5.47
CA ARG A 27 10.90 -67.50 -4.02
C ARG A 27 9.42 -67.81 -3.70
N GLY A 28 8.60 -68.17 -4.68
CA GLY A 28 7.30 -68.81 -4.43
C GLY A 28 6.18 -67.93 -3.87
N TYR A 29 6.22 -66.61 -4.08
CA TYR A 29 5.06 -65.76 -3.79
C TYR A 29 4.01 -65.90 -4.90
N ALA A 30 3.02 -66.75 -4.67
CA ALA A 30 1.87 -66.93 -5.55
C ALA A 30 1.04 -65.63 -5.60
N THR A 31 0.89 -65.06 -6.80
CA THR A 31 -0.08 -64.00 -7.08
C THR A 31 -1.48 -64.59 -7.05
N GLN A 32 -2.25 -64.32 -6.00
CA GLN A 32 -3.67 -64.62 -5.96
C GLN A 32 -4.38 -63.63 -6.91
N LYS A 33 -4.87 -64.12 -8.05
CA LYS A 33 -5.64 -63.36 -9.04
C LYS A 33 -6.97 -62.91 -8.42
N CYS A 34 -7.08 -61.65 -8.01
CA CYS A 34 -8.38 -60.97 -7.99
C CYS A 34 -8.65 -60.46 -9.41
N LYS A 35 -9.71 -60.99 -10.04
CA LYS A 35 -10.25 -60.48 -11.31
C LYS A 35 -10.91 -59.13 -11.06
N CYS A 36 -10.18 -58.05 -11.31
CA CYS A 36 -10.74 -56.73 -11.54
C CYS A 36 -10.01 -56.14 -12.75
N GLU A 37 -10.71 -55.95 -13.86
CA GLU A 37 -10.20 -55.29 -15.06
C GLU A 37 -10.03 -53.79 -14.80
N PHE A 38 -8.83 -53.34 -14.45
CA PHE A 38 -8.43 -51.92 -14.51
C PHE A 38 -6.92 -51.82 -14.80
N ASP A 39 -6.59 -51.03 -15.81
CA ASP A 39 -5.27 -50.93 -16.45
C ASP A 39 -4.13 -50.45 -15.54
N ASP A 40 -3.00 -51.19 -15.58
CA ASP A 40 -1.56 -50.89 -15.48
C ASP A 40 -0.97 -49.76 -14.58
N ILE A 41 -1.75 -49.02 -13.78
CA ILE A 41 -1.24 -47.89 -12.98
C ILE A 41 -0.79 -48.31 -11.55
N ASP A 42 -1.35 -49.39 -10.99
CA ASP A 42 -1.19 -49.68 -9.55
C ASP A 42 0.06 -50.48 -9.15
N HIS A 43 0.72 -51.18 -10.09
CA HIS A 43 1.80 -52.09 -9.70
C HIS A 43 3.15 -51.40 -9.39
N ARG A 44 3.37 -50.17 -9.89
CA ARG A 44 4.64 -49.43 -9.71
C ARG A 44 4.67 -48.52 -8.47
N VAL A 45 3.51 -48.07 -8.00
CA VAL A 45 3.39 -47.19 -6.82
C VAL A 45 3.67 -47.98 -5.52
N SER A 46 3.24 -49.25 -5.46
CA SER A 46 3.41 -50.10 -4.26
C SER A 46 4.88 -50.43 -3.92
N ILE A 47 5.79 -50.42 -4.89
CA ILE A 47 7.21 -50.74 -4.67
C ILE A 47 7.98 -49.49 -4.19
N TYR A 48 7.66 -48.33 -4.76
CA TYR A 48 8.31 -47.06 -4.39
C TYR A 48 7.90 -46.62 -2.97
N ASP A 49 6.63 -46.79 -2.60
CA ASP A 49 6.14 -46.46 -1.26
C ASP A 49 6.72 -47.40 -0.19
N ARG A 50 6.91 -48.69 -0.50
CA ARG A 50 7.59 -49.62 0.40
C ARG A 50 9.08 -49.31 0.55
N LEU A 51 9.74 -48.82 -0.50
CA LEU A 51 11.14 -48.40 -0.46
C LEU A 51 11.32 -47.08 0.30
N CYS A 52 10.41 -46.12 0.17
CA CYS A 52 10.42 -44.88 0.95
C CYS A 52 10.10 -45.10 2.44
N ALA A 53 9.22 -46.05 2.78
CA ALA A 53 8.95 -46.43 4.16
C ALA A 53 10.16 -47.10 4.85
N LEU A 54 10.98 -47.85 4.10
CA LEU A 54 12.20 -48.50 4.60
C LEU A 54 13.40 -47.54 4.72
N GLY A 55 13.41 -46.42 3.99
CA GLY A 55 14.50 -45.44 3.98
C GLY A 55 14.62 -44.59 5.26
N ASN A 56 13.60 -44.56 6.12
CA ASN A 56 13.53 -43.67 7.29
C ASN A 56 13.90 -44.34 8.63
N SER A 57 14.57 -45.49 8.60
CA SER A 57 15.02 -46.17 9.82
C SER A 57 16.51 -46.47 9.75
N ILE A 58 17.34 -45.50 10.16
CA ILE A 58 18.80 -45.69 10.31
C ILE A 58 19.12 -46.85 11.28
N GLN A 59 18.18 -47.23 12.16
CA GLN A 59 18.34 -48.34 13.11
C GLN A 59 18.13 -49.76 12.54
N ILE A 60 17.59 -49.94 11.32
CA ILE A 60 17.28 -51.28 10.76
C ILE A 60 18.37 -51.79 9.78
N LEU A 61 19.32 -50.95 9.39
CA LEU A 61 20.37 -51.30 8.42
C LEU A 61 21.23 -52.52 8.82
N HIS A 62 21.30 -52.88 10.11
CA HIS A 62 22.05 -54.03 10.61
C HIS A 62 21.43 -55.41 10.30
N LEU A 63 20.17 -55.46 9.87
CA LEU A 63 19.44 -56.70 9.56
C LEU A 63 19.52 -57.13 8.08
N ILE A 64 20.19 -56.35 7.22
CA ILE A 64 20.33 -56.65 5.79
C ILE A 64 21.68 -57.34 5.55
N PRO A 65 21.71 -58.63 5.13
CA PRO A 65 22.94 -59.41 5.06
C PRO A 65 23.83 -59.09 3.83
N HIS A 66 23.32 -58.33 2.83
CA HIS A 66 24.05 -58.06 1.59
C HIS A 66 24.64 -56.64 1.55
N THR A 67 25.97 -56.54 1.56
CA THR A 67 26.75 -55.29 1.67
C THR A 67 26.53 -54.31 0.52
N ALA A 68 26.30 -54.79 -0.71
CA ALA A 68 26.10 -53.92 -1.88
C ALA A 68 24.78 -53.11 -1.83
N ILE A 69 23.68 -53.73 -1.40
CA ILE A 69 22.36 -53.08 -1.28
C ILE A 69 22.37 -52.09 -0.11
N ARG A 70 23.05 -52.45 0.97
CA ARG A 70 23.28 -51.57 2.13
C ARG A 70 24.06 -50.32 1.74
N ASN A 71 25.07 -50.45 0.87
CA ASN A 71 25.87 -49.33 0.38
C ASN A 71 25.10 -48.46 -0.64
N PHE A 72 24.28 -49.07 -1.50
CA PHE A 72 23.42 -48.34 -2.44
C PHE A 72 22.34 -47.51 -1.72
N LEU A 73 21.65 -48.10 -0.73
CA LEU A 73 20.67 -47.41 0.09
C LEU A 73 21.30 -46.35 1.00
N ARG A 74 22.53 -46.57 1.52
CA ARG A 74 23.28 -45.51 2.21
C ARG A 74 23.59 -44.33 1.31
N LYS A 75 24.05 -44.56 0.06
CA LYS A 75 24.34 -43.49 -0.91
C LYS A 75 23.10 -42.66 -1.25
N ASN A 76 21.94 -43.30 -1.42
CA ASN A 76 20.70 -42.59 -1.75
C ASN A 76 20.01 -41.96 -0.53
N ALA A 77 20.12 -42.56 0.66
CA ALA A 77 19.66 -41.93 1.90
C ALA A 77 20.51 -40.70 2.24
N LEU A 78 21.84 -40.76 2.07
CA LEU A 78 22.73 -39.60 2.22
C LEU A 78 22.47 -38.51 1.18
N ASN A 79 22.03 -38.85 -0.04
CA ASN A 79 21.67 -37.83 -1.04
C ASN A 79 20.31 -37.16 -0.79
N ASN A 80 19.35 -37.85 -0.15
CA ASN A 80 18.05 -37.27 0.24
C ASN A 80 18.02 -36.66 1.65
N SER A 81 19.01 -36.95 2.49
CA SER A 81 19.21 -36.32 3.80
C SER A 81 20.45 -35.44 3.88
N GLY A 82 21.09 -35.11 2.75
CA GLY A 82 22.42 -34.47 2.70
C GLY A 82 22.55 -33.23 1.82
N PHE A 83 21.52 -32.79 1.09
CA PHE A 83 21.50 -31.43 0.54
C PHE A 83 20.75 -30.50 1.50
N ILE A 84 21.40 -30.17 2.62
CA ILE A 84 21.23 -28.95 3.46
C ILE A 84 22.30 -28.92 4.58
N CYS A 85 22.98 -30.02 4.91
CA CYS A 85 24.08 -30.03 5.87
C CYS A 85 25.34 -30.66 5.29
N GLY A 86 26.37 -29.83 5.02
CA GLY A 86 27.73 -30.33 4.90
C GLY A 86 28.57 -29.83 3.72
N GLU A 87 28.56 -28.53 3.39
CA GLU A 87 29.71 -27.92 2.70
C GLU A 87 29.80 -26.39 2.86
N ILE A 88 29.53 -25.86 4.07
CA ILE A 88 30.02 -24.53 4.47
C ILE A 88 30.44 -24.58 5.94
N MET A 89 31.48 -25.35 6.25
CA MET A 89 32.38 -25.00 7.36
C MET A 89 33.57 -24.24 6.75
N ALA A 90 33.25 -23.13 6.09
CA ALA A 90 34.24 -22.13 5.74
C ALA A 90 34.60 -21.41 7.05
N LYS A 91 35.88 -21.49 7.41
CA LYS A 91 36.55 -20.77 8.50
C LYS A 91 35.83 -19.49 8.91
N HIS A 92 35.56 -19.33 10.21
CA HIS A 92 35.14 -18.08 10.85
C HIS A 92 36.13 -16.93 10.54
N THR A 93 35.98 -16.30 9.39
CA THR A 93 36.21 -14.86 9.25
C THR A 93 34.89 -14.23 9.70
N LYS A 94 34.91 -13.44 10.79
CA LYS A 94 33.76 -12.64 11.25
C LYS A 94 33.18 -11.88 10.05
N ARG A 95 32.10 -12.40 9.46
CA ARG A 95 31.30 -11.62 8.51
C ARG A 95 30.66 -10.49 9.31
N PRO A 96 30.63 -9.25 8.79
CA PRO A 96 29.92 -8.17 9.45
C PRO A 96 28.46 -8.56 9.63
N GLU A 97 27.94 -8.36 10.84
CA GLU A 97 26.55 -8.66 11.18
C GLU A 97 25.62 -7.91 10.24
N LEU A 98 24.73 -8.63 9.58
CA LEU A 98 23.73 -8.08 8.68
C LEU A 98 22.36 -8.39 9.26
N THR A 99 21.61 -7.35 9.58
CA THR A 99 20.27 -7.45 10.16
C THR A 99 19.23 -7.36 9.07
N ALA A 100 18.23 -8.22 9.07
CA ALA A 100 17.03 -8.08 8.25
C ALA A 100 15.86 -7.65 9.14
N VAL A 101 15.23 -6.53 8.79
CA VAL A 101 13.97 -6.07 9.39
C VAL A 101 12.84 -6.52 8.47
N VAL A 102 12.00 -7.43 8.97
CA VAL A 102 10.88 -8.02 8.23
C VAL A 102 9.59 -7.50 8.82
N ILE A 103 8.77 -6.86 7.99
CA ILE A 103 7.44 -6.40 8.37
C ILE A 103 6.47 -7.57 8.26
N GLY A 104 5.99 -8.05 9.41
CA GLY A 104 5.13 -9.23 9.52
C GLY A 104 3.68 -9.01 9.10
N ASP A 105 3.22 -7.76 9.09
CA ASP A 105 1.84 -7.41 8.75
C ASP A 105 1.74 -6.69 7.41
N ASN A 106 0.53 -6.66 6.84
CA ASN A 106 0.22 -5.92 5.64
C ASN A 106 -0.71 -4.77 6.00
N PHE A 107 -0.20 -3.54 5.86
CA PHE A 107 -0.92 -2.32 6.23
C PHE A 107 -1.79 -1.77 5.10
N ASP A 108 -1.87 -2.48 3.97
CA ASP A 108 -2.75 -2.05 2.88
C ASP A 108 -4.23 -2.28 3.27
N PRO A 109 -5.06 -1.22 3.30
CA PRO A 109 -6.44 -1.30 3.78
C PRO A 109 -7.29 -2.28 2.98
N ARG A 110 -6.91 -2.62 1.75
CA ARG A 110 -7.65 -3.57 0.91
C ARG A 110 -7.65 -4.97 1.47
N PHE A 111 -6.66 -5.35 2.28
CA PHE A 111 -6.64 -6.63 2.97
C PHE A 111 -7.32 -6.59 4.34
N SER A 112 -7.65 -5.39 4.87
CA SER A 112 -8.35 -5.21 6.15
C SER A 112 -9.67 -5.99 6.23
N PRO A 113 -10.50 -6.10 5.17
CA PRO A 113 -11.73 -6.90 5.21
C PRO A 113 -11.50 -8.41 5.22
N PHE A 114 -10.27 -8.87 4.96
CA PHE A 114 -9.90 -10.29 4.86
C PHE A 114 -9.12 -10.80 6.06
N LEU A 115 -8.24 -9.99 6.63
CA LEU A 115 -7.33 -10.37 7.70
C LEU A 115 -7.22 -9.19 8.66
N HIS A 116 -7.56 -9.40 9.93
CA HIS A 116 -7.02 -8.52 10.98
C HIS A 116 -5.49 -8.54 10.84
N SER A 117 -4.86 -7.37 10.69
CA SER A 117 -3.43 -7.16 10.40
C SER A 117 -2.52 -8.26 10.98
N SER A 118 -2.71 -8.55 12.28
CA SER A 118 -2.12 -9.62 13.09
C SER A 118 -2.07 -11.07 12.55
N GLN A 119 -2.65 -11.39 11.39
CA GLN A 119 -2.68 -12.76 10.82
C GLN A 119 -1.86 -12.93 9.54
N TRP A 120 -1.33 -11.84 8.98
CA TRP A 120 -0.72 -11.86 7.66
C TRP A 120 0.54 -12.74 7.56
N ALA A 121 1.44 -12.69 8.55
CA ALA A 121 2.62 -13.55 8.62
C ALA A 121 2.30 -15.06 8.59
N MET A 122 1.13 -15.43 9.10
CA MET A 122 0.66 -16.82 9.17
C MET A 122 -0.19 -17.23 7.97
N LYS A 123 -0.43 -16.31 7.02
CA LYS A 123 -1.23 -16.62 5.84
C LYS A 123 -0.53 -17.67 4.98
N HIS A 124 -1.28 -18.67 4.53
CA HIS A 124 -0.76 -19.71 3.64
C HIS A 124 -0.65 -19.21 2.21
N LEU A 125 0.57 -19.28 1.66
CA LEU A 125 0.86 -19.10 0.23
C LEU A 125 1.04 -20.50 -0.38
N GLY A 126 -0.05 -21.25 -0.52
CA GLY A 126 0.02 -22.69 -0.81
C GLY A 126 0.37 -23.51 0.45
N ALA A 127 1.38 -24.38 0.39
CA ALA A 127 1.70 -25.28 1.52
C ALA A 127 2.58 -24.65 2.61
N LEU A 128 3.12 -23.45 2.38
CA LEU A 128 3.98 -22.72 3.32
C LEU A 128 3.23 -21.48 3.82
N THR A 129 3.51 -21.04 5.03
CA THR A 129 3.08 -19.70 5.46
C THR A 129 3.97 -18.62 4.83
N ALA A 130 3.47 -17.39 4.75
CA ALA A 130 4.24 -16.25 4.27
C ALA A 130 5.56 -16.08 5.05
N LEU A 131 5.49 -16.17 6.38
CA LEU A 131 6.68 -16.12 7.24
C LEU A 131 7.66 -17.26 6.93
N GLU A 132 7.18 -18.50 6.81
CA GLU A 132 8.06 -19.64 6.50
C GLU A 132 8.76 -19.49 5.16
N ALA A 133 8.03 -19.08 4.12
CA ALA A 133 8.61 -18.85 2.81
C ALA A 133 9.73 -17.78 2.86
N CYS A 134 9.49 -16.70 3.61
CA CYS A 134 10.47 -15.63 3.83
C CYS A 134 11.68 -16.10 4.66
N LEU A 135 11.49 -16.81 5.78
CA LEU A 135 12.59 -17.29 6.62
C LEU A 135 13.45 -18.35 5.92
N ILE A 136 12.84 -19.23 5.12
CA ILE A 136 13.57 -20.20 4.28
C ILE A 136 14.45 -19.48 3.26
N TRP A 137 13.93 -18.40 2.67
CA TRP A 137 14.71 -17.56 1.79
C TRP A 137 15.88 -16.89 2.55
N LEU A 138 15.60 -16.20 3.65
CA LEU A 138 16.60 -15.49 4.45
C LEU A 138 17.71 -16.42 4.97
N ALA A 139 17.39 -17.65 5.34
CA ALA A 139 18.37 -18.66 5.75
C ALA A 139 19.41 -19.01 4.66
N ARG A 140 19.17 -18.61 3.40
CA ARG A 140 20.07 -18.82 2.25
C ARG A 140 20.89 -17.58 1.91
N THR A 141 20.64 -16.46 2.58
CA THR A 141 21.31 -15.17 2.39
C THR A 141 22.41 -14.98 3.46
N PRO A 142 23.30 -13.98 3.32
CA PRO A 142 24.32 -13.68 4.34
C PRO A 142 23.78 -13.00 5.62
N VAL A 143 22.46 -12.91 5.81
CA VAL A 143 21.81 -12.31 6.99
C VAL A 143 22.14 -13.12 8.25
N THR A 144 22.53 -12.43 9.32
CA THR A 144 22.90 -13.06 10.61
C THR A 144 21.85 -12.82 11.70
N ASN A 145 21.09 -11.73 11.59
CA ASN A 145 20.05 -11.35 12.55
C ASN A 145 18.75 -11.04 11.80
N VAL A 146 17.62 -11.53 12.28
CA VAL A 146 16.28 -11.26 11.72
C VAL A 146 15.41 -10.67 12.82
N ILE A 147 14.87 -9.48 12.57
CA ILE A 147 13.91 -8.80 13.41
C ILE A 147 12.55 -8.86 12.70
N LEU A 148 11.61 -9.62 13.25
CA LEU A 148 10.23 -9.65 12.79
C LEU A 148 9.43 -8.63 13.57
N VAL A 149 8.80 -7.68 12.89
CA VAL A 149 7.97 -6.65 13.51
C VAL A 149 6.51 -6.93 13.21
N VAL A 150 5.67 -6.97 14.25
CA VAL A 150 4.24 -7.27 14.15
C VAL A 150 3.40 -6.35 15.05
N SER A 151 2.16 -6.07 14.66
CA SER A 151 1.21 -5.25 15.41
C SER A 151 0.35 -6.07 16.40
N THR A 152 0.52 -7.41 16.45
CA THR A 152 -0.36 -8.29 17.24
C THR A 152 -0.19 -8.12 18.76
N GLU A 153 -1.33 -8.07 19.47
CA GLU A 153 -1.41 -8.12 20.93
C GLU A 153 -1.71 -9.53 21.48
N ASP A 154 -2.11 -10.47 20.63
CA ASP A 154 -2.45 -11.84 21.07
C ASP A 154 -1.19 -12.61 21.47
N GLU A 155 -1.07 -12.91 22.77
CA GLU A 155 0.03 -13.69 23.34
C GLU A 155 0.19 -15.07 22.68
N LYS A 156 -0.90 -15.72 22.27
CA LYS A 156 -0.82 -17.03 21.61
C LYS A 156 -0.12 -16.93 20.27
N ARG A 157 -0.49 -15.93 19.47
CA ARG A 157 0.15 -15.65 18.17
C ARG A 157 1.58 -15.21 18.33
N PHE A 158 1.86 -14.34 19.30
CA PHE A 158 3.22 -13.93 19.61
C PHE A 158 4.11 -15.14 19.92
N ASN A 159 3.62 -16.07 20.75
CA ASN A 159 4.34 -17.31 21.08
C ASN A 159 4.51 -18.22 19.87
N GLU A 160 3.50 -18.34 18.99
CA GLU A 160 3.58 -19.12 17.77
C GLU A 160 4.64 -18.57 16.80
N LEU A 161 4.60 -17.27 16.51
CA LEU A 161 5.58 -16.59 15.66
C LEU A 161 7.00 -16.69 16.23
N SER A 162 7.15 -16.50 17.54
CA SER A 162 8.42 -16.65 18.25
C SER A 162 8.95 -18.09 18.14
N SER A 163 8.08 -19.09 18.24
CA SER A 163 8.47 -20.50 18.07
C SER A 163 8.96 -20.80 16.65
N ILE A 164 8.33 -20.22 15.63
CA ILE A 164 8.73 -20.34 14.23
C ILE A 164 10.09 -19.69 14.03
N LEU A 165 10.30 -18.45 14.49
CA LEU A 165 11.60 -17.78 14.42
C LEU A 165 12.71 -18.56 15.12
N HIS A 166 12.44 -19.06 16.32
CA HIS A 166 13.41 -19.84 17.10
C HIS A 166 13.81 -21.15 16.41
N SER A 167 12.94 -21.70 15.56
CA SER A 167 13.25 -22.91 14.78
C SER A 167 14.39 -22.70 13.76
N TYR A 168 14.66 -21.44 13.36
CA TYR A 168 15.73 -21.07 12.43
C TYR A 168 17.01 -20.58 13.12
N LYS A 169 17.12 -20.72 14.44
CA LYS A 169 18.29 -20.26 15.22
C LYS A 169 19.65 -20.80 14.77
N THR A 170 19.67 -21.90 14.02
CA THR A 170 20.90 -22.46 13.44
C THR A 170 21.45 -21.62 12.29
N TYR A 171 20.60 -20.79 11.66
CA TYR A 171 20.95 -19.96 10.52
C TYR A 171 21.16 -18.50 10.94
N PHE A 172 20.27 -17.94 11.77
CA PHE A 172 20.34 -16.55 12.23
C PHE A 172 19.74 -16.38 13.63
N SER A 173 20.11 -15.29 14.31
CA SER A 173 19.43 -14.86 15.54
C SER A 173 18.07 -14.26 15.18
N GLY A 174 16.99 -14.73 15.81
CA GLY A 174 15.64 -14.22 15.60
C GLY A 174 15.16 -13.38 16.77
N LEU A 175 14.63 -12.19 16.50
CA LEU A 175 13.99 -11.31 17.48
C LEU A 175 12.58 -10.95 17.00
N LEU A 176 11.60 -11.10 17.89
CA LEU A 176 10.22 -10.68 17.64
C LEU A 176 9.96 -9.37 18.37
N VAL A 177 9.49 -8.37 17.63
CA VAL A 177 9.09 -7.05 18.14
C VAL A 177 7.60 -6.90 17.90
N SER A 178 6.84 -6.65 18.97
CA SER A 178 5.43 -6.26 18.88
C SER A 178 5.18 -4.86 19.43
N GLY A 179 4.20 -4.16 18.86
CA GLY A 179 3.78 -2.83 19.29
C GLY A 179 2.33 -2.52 18.88
N LYS A 180 1.60 -1.83 19.78
CA LYS A 180 0.17 -1.52 19.61
C LYS A 180 -0.11 -0.46 18.53
N ASN A 181 0.85 0.44 18.35
CA ASN A 181 0.71 1.62 17.48
C ASN A 181 1.37 1.41 16.11
N ILE A 182 1.65 0.16 15.73
CA ILE A 182 2.28 -0.15 14.46
C ILE A 182 1.19 -0.30 13.41
N MET A 183 0.92 0.79 12.69
CA MET A 183 -0.11 0.87 11.64
C MET A 183 0.48 1.06 10.24
N SER A 184 1.80 1.23 10.16
CA SER A 184 2.51 1.46 8.91
C SER A 184 3.92 0.85 8.96
N VAL A 185 4.58 0.80 7.81
CA VAL A 185 5.98 0.36 7.71
C VAL A 185 6.92 1.36 8.39
N GLY A 186 6.59 2.66 8.31
CA GLY A 186 7.31 3.71 9.02
C GLY A 186 7.26 3.51 10.53
N ASP A 187 6.07 3.25 11.09
CA ASP A 187 5.92 2.97 12.54
C ASP A 187 6.72 1.75 12.99
N ALA A 188 6.72 0.70 12.16
CA ALA A 188 7.50 -0.50 12.44
C ALA A 188 9.01 -0.21 12.49
N ILE A 189 9.53 0.60 11.58
CA ILE A 189 10.94 1.00 11.57
C ILE A 189 11.27 1.89 12.77
N ARG A 190 10.41 2.87 13.09
CA ARG A 190 10.56 3.75 14.26
C ARG A 190 10.63 2.96 15.56
N GLU A 191 9.75 1.97 15.74
CA GLU A 191 9.73 1.13 16.93
C GLU A 191 11.03 0.34 17.09
N VAL A 192 11.60 -0.17 15.99
CA VAL A 192 12.87 -0.89 16.00
C VAL A 192 14.05 0.05 16.29
N GLU A 193 14.04 1.26 15.73
CA GLU A 193 15.07 2.27 15.93
C GLU A 193 15.04 2.86 17.35
N GLN A 194 13.86 3.11 17.90
CA GLN A 194 13.67 3.59 19.27
C GLN A 194 14.23 2.59 20.30
N ARG A 195 14.20 1.29 19.98
CA ARG A 195 14.81 0.22 20.78
C ARG A 195 16.30 0.02 20.49
N SER A 196 16.89 0.83 19.60
CA SER A 196 18.29 0.78 19.15
C SER A 196 18.73 -0.60 18.65
N LEU A 197 17.83 -1.29 17.94
CA LEU A 197 18.09 -2.64 17.44
C LEU A 197 18.83 -2.66 16.09
N ILE A 198 18.83 -1.53 15.36
CA ILE A 198 19.57 -1.36 14.12
C ILE A 198 20.95 -0.78 14.46
N THR A 199 21.97 -1.64 14.45
CA THR A 199 23.36 -1.26 14.77
C THR A 199 24.20 -0.95 13.54
N GLY A 200 23.69 -1.24 12.34
CA GLY A 200 24.43 -1.15 11.10
C GLY A 200 23.55 -1.26 9.87
N GLU A 201 24.15 -1.61 8.74
CA GLU A 201 23.45 -1.84 7.49
C GLU A 201 22.41 -2.93 7.66
N PHE A 202 21.22 -2.73 7.08
CA PHE A 202 20.13 -3.68 7.23
C PHE A 202 19.37 -3.90 5.92
N VAL A 203 18.68 -5.03 5.87
CA VAL A 203 17.76 -5.39 4.79
C VAL A 203 16.35 -5.08 5.26
N LEU A 204 15.64 -4.25 4.53
CA LEU A 204 14.21 -4.04 4.75
C LEU A 204 13.42 -4.97 3.83
N VAL A 205 12.65 -5.86 4.43
CA VAL A 205 11.63 -6.66 3.75
C VAL A 205 10.28 -6.03 4.07
N HIS A 206 9.77 -5.23 3.14
CA HIS A 206 8.58 -4.38 3.31
C HIS A 206 7.31 -5.17 3.63
N ASN A 207 7.22 -6.42 3.16
CA ASN A 207 6.10 -7.31 3.42
C ASN A 207 6.62 -8.75 3.57
N VAL A 208 6.26 -9.43 4.66
CA VAL A 208 6.65 -10.83 4.91
C VAL A 208 6.25 -11.80 3.79
N ALA A 209 5.19 -11.50 3.03
CA ALA A 209 4.79 -12.25 1.84
C ALA A 209 5.67 -11.90 0.61
N THR A 210 6.97 -11.74 0.83
CA THR A 210 8.00 -11.55 -0.19
C THR A 210 8.81 -12.84 -0.34
N ILE A 211 8.91 -13.35 -1.56
CA ILE A 211 9.65 -14.57 -1.88
C ILE A 211 10.65 -14.26 -2.97
N CYS A 212 11.91 -14.63 -2.75
CA CYS A 212 12.99 -14.47 -3.71
C CYS A 212 13.83 -15.76 -3.79
N SER A 213 14.26 -16.15 -4.99
CA SER A 213 15.14 -17.30 -5.18
C SER A 213 16.64 -16.95 -5.11
N SER A 214 16.98 -15.68 -5.26
CA SER A 214 18.38 -15.20 -5.21
C SER A 214 18.94 -15.24 -3.79
N LYS A 215 20.26 -15.48 -3.67
CA LYS A 215 21.01 -15.38 -2.41
C LYS A 215 21.40 -13.94 -2.08
N LEU A 216 21.32 -13.04 -3.06
CA LEU A 216 21.67 -11.63 -2.99
C LEU A 216 23.16 -11.33 -2.68
N ASP A 217 24.06 -12.32 -2.76
CA ASP A 217 25.47 -12.16 -2.40
C ASP A 217 26.18 -11.06 -3.23
N GLU A 218 25.90 -10.98 -4.53
CA GLU A 218 26.50 -10.01 -5.46
C GLU A 218 25.94 -8.61 -5.20
N GLU A 219 24.63 -8.52 -5.02
CA GLU A 219 23.89 -7.29 -4.79
C GLU A 219 24.29 -6.67 -3.43
N PHE A 220 24.52 -7.49 -2.41
CA PHE A 220 25.06 -7.06 -1.12
C PHE A 220 26.49 -6.54 -1.21
N ALA A 221 27.35 -7.23 -1.97
CA ALA A 221 28.72 -6.78 -2.18
C ALA A 221 28.74 -5.42 -2.89
N ALA A 222 27.95 -5.27 -3.95
CA ALA A 222 27.84 -4.02 -4.71
C ALA A 222 27.32 -2.86 -3.85
N PHE A 223 26.29 -3.09 -3.01
CA PHE A 223 25.80 -2.09 -2.07
C PHE A 223 26.89 -1.64 -1.09
N ARG A 224 27.60 -2.58 -0.47
CA ARG A 224 28.68 -2.28 0.47
C ARG A 224 29.86 -1.56 -0.18
N GLU A 225 30.21 -1.92 -1.41
CA GLU A 225 31.27 -1.24 -2.15
C GLU A 225 30.90 0.21 -2.46
N ARG A 226 29.67 0.46 -2.93
CA ARG A 226 29.16 1.83 -3.14
C ARG A 226 29.16 2.66 -1.86
N ARG A 227 28.82 2.05 -0.72
CA ARG A 227 28.85 2.74 0.59
C ARG A 227 30.25 3.01 1.13
N LYS A 228 31.22 2.17 0.77
CA LYS A 228 32.64 2.42 1.08
C LYS A 228 33.20 3.58 0.29
N THR A 229 32.80 3.72 -0.99
CA THR A 229 33.23 4.84 -1.83
C THR A 229 32.54 6.13 -1.44
N ASP A 230 31.25 6.08 -1.14
CA ASP A 230 30.45 7.23 -0.74
C ASP A 230 29.40 6.83 0.30
N LYS A 231 29.49 7.44 1.49
CA LYS A 231 28.61 7.15 2.63
C LYS A 231 27.20 7.69 2.43
N ASN A 232 27.01 8.62 1.49
CA ASN A 232 25.73 9.23 1.14
C ASN A 232 24.79 8.24 0.41
N ASN A 233 25.34 7.14 -0.12
CA ASN A 233 24.55 6.04 -0.67
C ASN A 233 23.78 5.35 0.46
N CYS A 234 22.51 5.71 0.63
CA CYS A 234 21.73 5.30 1.78
C CYS A 234 20.78 4.14 1.48
N LEU A 235 20.28 4.03 0.24
CA LEU A 235 19.23 3.08 -0.12
C LEU A 235 19.53 2.39 -1.46
N THR A 236 19.36 1.07 -1.52
CA THR A 236 19.34 0.32 -2.78
C THR A 236 18.05 -0.48 -2.88
N LEU A 237 17.25 -0.21 -3.90
CA LEU A 237 15.98 -0.88 -4.17
C LEU A 237 16.20 -2.05 -5.13
N LEU A 238 15.66 -3.23 -4.80
CA LEU A 238 15.72 -4.39 -5.69
C LEU A 238 14.45 -4.51 -6.53
N TYR A 239 14.62 -4.60 -7.85
CA TYR A 239 13.53 -4.80 -8.80
C TYR A 239 13.73 -6.10 -9.57
N ALA A 240 12.64 -6.67 -10.07
CA ALA A 240 12.66 -7.83 -10.97
C ALA A 240 12.04 -7.44 -12.31
N GLN A 241 12.55 -8.01 -13.40
CA GLN A 241 11.99 -7.74 -14.72
C GLN A 241 10.63 -8.42 -14.88
N ALA A 242 9.58 -7.63 -15.11
CA ALA A 242 8.24 -8.10 -15.38
C ALA A 242 7.44 -7.03 -16.12
N ASN A 243 6.98 -7.33 -17.32
CA ASN A 243 6.13 -6.42 -18.10
C ASN A 243 4.71 -6.41 -17.52
N HIS A 244 4.38 -5.40 -16.70
CA HIS A 244 3.03 -5.21 -16.19
C HIS A 244 2.66 -3.73 -16.16
N ASP A 245 1.45 -3.41 -16.62
CA ASP A 245 0.99 -2.03 -16.85
C ASP A 245 0.94 -1.16 -15.57
N MET A 246 0.91 -1.79 -14.40
CA MET A 246 0.80 -1.12 -13.09
C MET A 246 2.14 -0.91 -12.39
N ASN A 247 3.26 -1.26 -13.03
CA ASN A 247 4.58 -1.01 -12.48
C ASN A 247 4.88 0.50 -12.42
N PRO A 248 5.70 0.94 -11.44
CA PRO A 248 6.16 2.32 -11.40
C PRO A 248 7.00 2.65 -12.64
N VAL A 249 6.96 3.91 -13.05
CA VAL A 249 7.88 4.45 -14.04
C VAL A 249 9.09 4.99 -13.30
N ILE A 250 10.27 4.46 -13.59
CA ILE A 250 11.51 4.86 -12.92
C ILE A 250 12.54 5.29 -13.96
N ALA A 251 13.31 6.34 -13.67
CA ALA A 251 14.49 6.69 -14.45
C ALA A 251 15.75 6.37 -13.64
N VAL A 252 16.63 5.57 -14.23
CA VAL A 252 17.85 5.08 -13.58
C VAL A 252 19.07 5.42 -14.42
N GLY A 253 20.14 5.94 -13.82
CA GLY A 253 21.40 6.17 -14.52
C GLY A 253 22.02 4.86 -15.02
N ARG A 254 22.35 4.77 -16.31
CA ARG A 254 22.82 3.53 -16.96
C ARG A 254 24.08 2.94 -16.32
N HIS A 255 25.02 3.79 -15.92
CA HIS A 255 26.29 3.37 -15.33
C HIS A 255 26.30 3.42 -13.80
N THR A 256 25.70 4.47 -13.22
CA THR A 256 25.69 4.70 -11.77
C THR A 256 24.63 3.88 -11.05
N LYS A 257 23.63 3.38 -11.79
CA LYS A 257 22.41 2.76 -11.25
C LYS A 257 21.66 3.64 -10.25
N LYS A 258 21.92 4.95 -10.26
CA LYS A 258 21.28 5.93 -9.37
C LYS A 258 19.85 6.18 -9.84
N LEU A 259 18.91 6.19 -8.91
CA LEU A 259 17.52 6.56 -9.17
C LEU A 259 17.44 8.08 -9.31
N MET A 260 16.95 8.55 -10.46
CA MET A 260 16.80 9.98 -10.76
C MET A 260 15.35 10.42 -10.73
N PHE A 261 14.44 9.51 -11.08
CA PHE A 261 13.02 9.77 -11.11
C PHE A 261 12.25 8.55 -10.65
N TYR A 262 11.23 8.79 -9.84
CA TYR A 262 10.31 7.78 -9.35
C TYR A 262 8.89 8.28 -9.47
N PHE A 263 8.09 7.62 -10.29
CA PHE A 263 6.68 7.92 -10.44
C PHE A 263 5.84 6.66 -10.28
N LYS A 264 5.04 6.67 -9.22
CA LYS A 264 4.09 5.62 -8.88
C LYS A 264 2.73 6.29 -8.67
N LYS A 265 2.00 6.54 -9.76
CA LYS A 265 0.62 7.06 -9.70
C LYS A 265 -0.19 6.69 -10.95
N GLU A 266 -1.50 6.93 -10.84
CA GLU A 266 -2.63 6.50 -11.69
C GLU A 266 -2.42 6.64 -13.20
N ARG A 267 -3.27 6.00 -13.99
CA ARG A 267 -3.32 6.03 -15.46
C ARG A 267 -3.36 7.47 -16.02
N THR A 268 -2.28 8.22 -15.92
CA THR A 268 -2.05 9.45 -16.65
C THR A 268 -1.46 9.08 -18.00
N LEU A 269 -1.94 9.73 -19.05
CA LEU A 269 -1.36 9.56 -20.40
C LEU A 269 -0.03 10.34 -20.53
N GLU A 270 0.26 11.20 -19.55
CA GLU A 270 1.36 12.13 -19.54
C GLU A 270 2.20 11.97 -18.25
N LEU A 271 3.50 12.16 -18.40
CA LEU A 271 4.51 12.12 -17.34
C LEU A 271 5.30 13.41 -17.40
N ASP A 272 5.27 14.19 -16.32
CA ASP A 272 6.14 15.34 -16.19
C ASP A 272 7.49 14.91 -15.61
N ILE A 273 8.54 15.01 -16.43
CA ILE A 273 9.90 14.59 -16.09
C ILE A 273 10.81 15.81 -16.20
N LYS A 274 11.44 16.18 -15.08
CA LYS A 274 12.38 17.31 -15.02
C LYS A 274 13.52 17.16 -16.03
N LYS A 275 13.97 18.27 -16.62
CA LYS A 275 15.04 18.32 -17.62
C LYS A 275 16.35 17.68 -17.14
N ASP A 276 16.65 17.77 -15.85
CA ASP A 276 17.88 17.22 -15.24
C ASP A 276 17.97 15.70 -15.34
N CYS A 277 16.83 15.01 -15.47
CA CYS A 277 16.79 13.57 -15.72
C CYS A 277 17.40 13.23 -17.09
N TYR A 278 17.22 14.10 -18.10
CA TYR A 278 17.71 13.88 -19.46
C TYR A 278 19.18 14.31 -19.66
N ALA A 279 19.69 15.21 -18.80
CA ALA A 279 21.08 15.65 -18.86
C ALA A 279 22.08 14.53 -18.48
N ASN A 280 21.61 13.56 -17.70
CA ASN A 280 22.36 12.38 -17.30
C ASN A 280 22.05 11.21 -18.25
N ASP A 281 23.00 10.29 -18.49
CA ASP A 281 22.76 9.06 -19.28
C ASP A 281 21.80 8.11 -18.54
N THR A 282 20.51 8.42 -18.60
CA THR A 282 19.42 7.76 -17.88
C THR A 282 18.59 6.85 -18.78
N GLU A 283 18.09 5.78 -18.19
CA GLU A 283 17.17 4.84 -18.80
C GLU A 283 15.83 4.90 -18.09
N ILE A 284 14.77 5.23 -18.84
CA ILE A 284 13.40 5.25 -18.33
C ILE A 284 12.81 3.84 -18.51
N ARG A 285 12.39 3.23 -17.40
CA ARG A 285 11.91 1.86 -17.35
C ARG A 285 10.54 1.76 -16.71
N ARG A 286 9.69 0.92 -17.31
CA ARG A 286 8.36 0.53 -16.81
C ARG A 286 8.21 -1.00 -16.71
N ASP A 287 9.21 -1.74 -17.19
CA ASP A 287 9.28 -3.20 -17.18
C ASP A 287 9.75 -3.78 -15.84
N LEU A 288 9.84 -2.94 -14.79
CA LEU A 288 10.40 -3.30 -13.51
C LEU A 288 9.32 -3.43 -12.44
N ARG A 289 9.18 -4.63 -11.87
CA ARG A 289 8.31 -4.90 -10.72
C ARG A 289 9.11 -4.76 -9.43
N ASP A 290 8.52 -4.05 -8.48
CA ASP A 290 9.04 -3.92 -7.14
C ASP A 290 9.02 -5.28 -6.40
N THR A 291 10.16 -5.66 -5.84
CA THR A 291 10.30 -6.93 -5.09
C THR A 291 9.97 -6.79 -3.62
N GLY A 292 9.75 -5.58 -3.11
CA GLY A 292 9.56 -5.33 -1.68
C GLY A 292 10.83 -5.45 -0.83
N ILE A 293 11.99 -5.69 -1.46
CA ILE A 293 13.29 -5.81 -0.78
C ILE A 293 14.10 -4.53 -1.01
N ALA A 294 14.68 -3.98 0.06
CA ALA A 294 15.60 -2.85 -0.01
C ALA A 294 16.80 -3.05 0.93
N PHE A 295 17.96 -2.54 0.52
CA PHE A 295 19.13 -2.43 1.38
C PHE A 295 19.25 -1.01 1.90
N CYS A 296 19.34 -0.89 3.22
CA CYS A 296 19.23 0.37 3.92
C CYS A 296 20.49 0.63 4.75
N ALA A 297 20.94 1.88 4.71
CA ALA A 297 21.84 2.45 5.67
C ALA A 297 21.10 2.75 6.99
N PRO A 298 21.80 2.82 8.13
CA PRO A 298 21.20 3.29 9.39
C PRO A 298 20.52 4.67 9.29
N SER A 299 21.03 5.55 8.41
CA SER A 299 20.45 6.88 8.18
C SER A 299 19.00 6.83 7.69
N VAL A 300 18.60 5.75 7.01
CA VAL A 300 17.22 5.53 6.56
C VAL A 300 16.28 5.36 7.76
N ALA A 301 16.71 4.60 8.79
CA ALA A 301 15.91 4.41 10.00
C ALA A 301 15.79 5.71 10.81
N ALA A 302 16.88 6.49 10.88
CA ALA A 302 16.86 7.83 11.48
C ALA A 302 15.87 8.76 10.77
N GLN A 303 15.83 8.76 9.43
CA GLN A 303 14.88 9.57 8.67
C GLN A 303 13.41 9.23 8.95
N PHE A 304 13.07 7.95 9.15
CA PHE A 304 11.73 7.58 9.59
C PHE A 304 11.41 8.09 11.00
N THR A 305 12.41 8.23 11.86
CA THR A 305 12.23 8.74 13.23
C THR A 305 12.09 10.26 13.25
N ASP A 306 12.87 10.97 12.43
CA ASP A 306 12.85 12.42 12.33
C ASP A 306 11.59 12.93 11.60
N ASN A 307 11.07 12.16 10.63
CA ASN A 307 9.89 12.51 9.83
C ASN A 307 8.71 11.58 10.16
N PHE A 308 7.81 12.06 11.02
CA PHE A 308 6.66 11.28 11.52
C PHE A 308 5.57 11.03 10.48
N ASP A 309 5.55 11.79 9.40
CA ASP A 309 4.65 11.70 8.26
C ASP A 309 4.98 10.53 7.32
N PHE A 310 6.20 9.98 7.35
CA PHE A 310 6.56 8.83 6.51
C PHE A 310 5.88 7.56 6.99
N GLN A 311 4.92 7.05 6.22
CA GLN A 311 4.18 5.82 6.55
C GLN A 311 4.71 4.62 5.76
N GLU A 312 5.03 4.81 4.49
CA GLU A 312 5.51 3.77 3.60
C GLU A 312 6.95 4.01 3.12
N ARG A 313 7.54 2.95 2.56
CA ARG A 313 8.85 3.02 1.91
C ARG A 313 8.84 3.96 0.69
N ASP A 314 7.70 4.19 0.07
CA ASP A 314 7.60 5.09 -1.09
C ASP A 314 7.70 6.57 -0.71
N ASP A 315 7.32 6.94 0.52
CA ASP A 315 7.32 8.33 0.98
C ASP A 315 8.77 8.82 1.11
N ILE A 316 9.62 8.02 1.75
CA ILE A 316 11.06 8.31 1.85
C ILE A 316 11.74 8.33 0.49
N ILE A 317 11.33 7.48 -0.48
CA ILE A 317 11.90 7.50 -1.83
C ILE A 317 11.60 8.85 -2.51
N ARG A 318 10.36 9.34 -2.39
CA ARG A 318 9.97 10.63 -2.97
C ARG A 318 10.71 11.78 -2.30
N GLU A 319 10.75 11.79 -0.99
CA GLU A 319 11.40 12.87 -0.24
C GLU A 319 12.90 12.96 -0.54
N LEU A 320 13.60 11.83 -0.51
CA LEU A 320 15.03 11.77 -0.82
C LEU A 320 15.36 12.23 -2.23
N LEU A 321 14.46 12.00 -3.20
CA LEU A 321 14.64 12.46 -4.58
C LEU A 321 14.35 13.95 -4.75
N VAL A 322 13.36 14.48 -4.04
CA VAL A 322 13.02 15.92 -4.10
C VAL A 322 14.09 16.76 -3.39
N ASN A 323 14.55 16.30 -2.23
CA ASN A 323 15.47 17.04 -1.37
C ASN A 323 16.91 16.51 -1.45
N GLU A 324 17.30 15.94 -2.59
CA GLU A 324 18.62 15.35 -2.80
C GLU A 324 19.77 16.35 -2.56
N GLU A 325 19.58 17.61 -2.97
CA GLU A 325 20.59 18.68 -2.81
C GLU A 325 20.87 19.02 -1.34
N ILE A 326 19.85 18.91 -0.48
CA ILE A 326 19.92 19.29 0.93
C ILE A 326 20.35 18.10 1.78
N LEU A 327 19.70 16.95 1.58
CA LEU A 327 19.94 15.75 2.37
C LEU A 327 21.23 15.05 1.99
N CYS A 328 21.72 15.28 0.76
CA CYS A 328 22.92 14.64 0.21
C CYS A 328 22.86 13.12 0.39
N GLN A 329 21.74 12.51 0.02
CA GLN A 329 21.51 11.07 0.14
C GLN A 329 21.04 10.50 -1.19
N HIS A 330 21.62 9.36 -1.56
CA HIS A 330 21.44 8.78 -2.89
C HIS A 330 20.76 7.42 -2.83
N ILE A 331 19.80 7.22 -3.73
CA ILE A 331 19.10 5.96 -3.94
C ILE A 331 19.64 5.28 -5.20
N HIS A 332 19.87 3.98 -5.13
CA HIS A 332 20.23 3.16 -6.28
C HIS A 332 19.17 2.09 -6.55
N VAL A 333 19.10 1.64 -7.81
CA VAL A 333 18.24 0.54 -8.25
C VAL A 333 19.09 -0.59 -8.78
N GLU A 334 18.86 -1.79 -8.27
CA GLU A 334 19.50 -3.00 -8.74
C GLU A 334 18.43 -3.96 -9.29
N VAL A 335 18.62 -4.43 -10.52
CA VAL A 335 17.67 -5.31 -11.21
C VAL A 335 18.18 -6.73 -11.10
N LEU A 336 17.38 -7.60 -10.48
CA LEU A 336 17.69 -9.01 -10.36
C LEU A 336 17.75 -9.67 -11.74
N SER A 337 18.72 -10.56 -11.90
CA SER A 337 18.87 -11.38 -13.11
C SER A 337 17.64 -12.23 -13.37
N ASP A 338 17.25 -12.38 -14.65
CA ASP A 338 16.10 -13.19 -15.12
C ASP A 338 16.16 -14.67 -14.70
N LYS A 339 17.31 -15.12 -14.22
CA LYS A 339 17.50 -16.46 -13.66
C LYS A 339 16.81 -16.65 -12.30
N TYR A 340 16.54 -15.55 -11.60
CA TYR A 340 15.95 -15.56 -10.28
C TYR A 340 14.52 -15.01 -10.33
N ALA A 341 13.60 -15.71 -9.67
CA ALA A 341 12.25 -15.22 -9.44
C ALA A 341 12.20 -14.44 -8.13
N ALA A 342 11.55 -13.27 -8.15
CA ALA A 342 11.20 -12.51 -6.97
C ALA A 342 9.78 -11.97 -7.10
N SER A 343 9.00 -12.04 -6.03
CA SER A 343 7.63 -11.51 -5.99
C SER A 343 7.30 -11.03 -4.58
N CYS A 344 6.50 -9.97 -4.50
CA CYS A 344 5.96 -9.41 -3.28
C CYS A 344 4.44 -9.27 -3.44
N VAL A 345 3.70 -9.73 -2.43
CA VAL A 345 2.24 -9.60 -2.40
C VAL A 345 1.88 -8.20 -1.91
N THR A 346 1.27 -7.41 -2.79
CA THR A 346 0.81 -6.04 -2.48
C THR A 346 -0.68 -5.85 -2.73
N ASP A 347 -1.34 -6.79 -3.39
CA ASP A 347 -2.77 -6.77 -3.72
C ASP A 347 -3.30 -8.20 -3.95
N TYR A 348 -4.61 -8.37 -4.07
CA TYR A 348 -5.22 -9.69 -4.29
C TYR A 348 -4.74 -10.36 -5.59
N ALA A 349 -4.49 -9.57 -6.64
CA ALA A 349 -3.96 -10.11 -7.89
C ALA A 349 -2.54 -10.68 -7.74
N SER A 350 -1.66 -9.99 -7.02
CA SER A 350 -0.29 -10.42 -6.74
C SER A 350 -0.24 -11.55 -5.71
N LEU A 351 -1.22 -11.65 -4.81
CA LEU A 351 -1.40 -12.80 -3.92
C LEU A 351 -1.58 -14.09 -4.75
N LEU A 352 -2.63 -14.13 -5.57
CA LEU A 352 -2.92 -15.30 -6.42
C LEU A 352 -1.80 -15.58 -7.43
N ALA A 353 -1.17 -14.54 -7.98
CA ALA A 353 -0.03 -14.69 -8.87
C ALA A 353 1.19 -15.31 -8.15
N THR A 354 1.48 -14.88 -6.92
CA THR A 354 2.61 -15.39 -6.13
C THR A 354 2.36 -16.83 -5.70
N GLU A 355 1.15 -17.16 -5.25
CA GLU A 355 0.74 -18.54 -4.95
C GLU A 355 0.90 -19.46 -6.16
N LYS A 356 0.45 -19.01 -7.33
CA LYS A 356 0.64 -19.73 -8.58
C LYS A 356 2.12 -19.96 -8.85
N LEU A 357 2.95 -18.91 -8.84
CA LEU A 357 4.39 -19.03 -9.10
C LEU A 357 5.10 -19.98 -8.12
N LEU A 358 4.70 -19.96 -6.85
CA LEU A 358 5.24 -20.84 -5.81
C LEU A 358 4.85 -22.31 -6.03
N MET A 359 3.58 -22.59 -6.31
CA MET A 359 3.12 -23.94 -6.66
C MET A 359 3.72 -24.44 -7.99
N GLU A 360 4.05 -23.53 -8.90
CA GLU A 360 4.75 -23.84 -10.15
C GLU A 360 6.27 -24.03 -9.99
N ARG A 361 6.81 -23.80 -8.79
CA ARG A 361 8.22 -23.93 -8.40
C ARG A 361 9.17 -22.92 -9.06
N TRP A 362 8.68 -21.73 -9.42
CA TRP A 362 9.53 -20.66 -9.94
C TRP A 362 10.56 -20.16 -8.93
N PHE A 363 10.26 -20.26 -7.62
CA PHE A 363 11.16 -19.83 -6.55
C PHE A 363 12.15 -20.93 -6.09
N PHE A 364 12.43 -21.94 -6.92
CA PHE A 364 13.33 -23.03 -6.55
C PHE A 364 14.65 -22.49 -5.96
N PRO A 365 15.10 -22.98 -4.79
CA PRO A 365 14.65 -24.21 -4.11
C PRO A 365 13.53 -24.03 -3.08
N ILE A 366 12.92 -22.85 -2.98
CA ILE A 366 11.75 -22.63 -2.12
C ILE A 366 10.54 -23.22 -2.83
N VAL A 367 10.07 -24.36 -2.33
CA VAL A 367 8.99 -25.13 -2.96
C VAL A 367 8.00 -25.62 -1.90
N PRO A 368 6.72 -25.84 -2.25
CA PRO A 368 5.69 -26.28 -1.30
C PRO A 368 6.01 -27.61 -0.57
N GLU A 369 6.79 -28.48 -1.21
CA GLU A 369 7.19 -29.78 -0.65
C GLU A 369 8.25 -29.67 0.45
N LEU A 370 8.85 -28.48 0.61
CA LEU A 370 9.93 -28.30 1.56
C LEU A 370 9.39 -28.47 2.98
N ARG A 371 10.02 -29.39 3.71
CA ARG A 371 9.62 -29.70 5.08
C ARG A 371 10.16 -28.62 6.00
N THR A 372 9.28 -27.72 6.42
CA THR A 372 9.58 -26.67 7.40
C THR A 372 9.75 -27.26 8.80
N PHE A 373 10.44 -26.55 9.69
CA PHE A 373 10.61 -26.99 11.08
C PHE A 373 9.28 -27.05 11.84
N SER A 374 8.34 -26.16 11.54
CA SER A 374 6.95 -26.20 12.01
C SER A 374 6.23 -27.48 11.56
N ASN A 375 6.40 -27.88 10.30
CA ASN A 375 5.85 -29.11 9.75
C ASN A 375 6.44 -30.35 10.43
N VAL A 376 7.73 -30.33 10.78
CA VAL A 376 8.36 -31.40 11.57
C VAL A 376 7.72 -31.50 12.96
N ASN A 377 7.54 -30.37 13.66
CA ASN A 377 6.92 -30.33 14.99
C ASN A 377 5.45 -30.77 14.97
N ARG A 378 4.70 -30.40 13.92
CA ARG A 378 3.28 -30.75 13.75
C ARG A 378 3.07 -32.10 13.06
N ASN A 379 4.14 -32.84 12.72
CA ASN A 379 4.09 -34.07 11.93
C ASN A 379 3.34 -33.94 10.59
N ILE A 380 3.40 -32.76 10.00
CA ILE A 380 2.78 -32.44 8.71
C ILE A 380 3.80 -32.76 7.61
N ASN A 381 3.34 -33.45 6.57
CA ASN A 381 4.13 -33.72 5.36
C ASN A 381 3.39 -33.24 4.13
N THR A 382 4.09 -32.51 3.27
CA THR A 382 3.57 -32.13 1.95
C THR A 382 4.10 -33.08 0.89
N HIS A 383 3.18 -33.77 0.22
CA HIS A 383 3.48 -34.67 -0.88
C HIS A 383 3.13 -34.01 -2.21
N GLY A 384 4.14 -33.89 -3.09
CA GLY A 384 3.93 -33.46 -4.46
C GLY A 384 3.61 -34.61 -5.39
N LEU A 385 2.60 -34.41 -6.23
CA LEU A 385 2.16 -35.33 -7.27
C LEU A 385 2.36 -34.71 -8.66
N ARG A 386 2.11 -35.50 -9.71
CA ARG A 386 2.08 -35.00 -11.09
C ARG A 386 1.05 -33.88 -11.23
N ARG A 387 1.24 -33.02 -12.24
CA ARG A 387 0.40 -31.83 -12.50
C ARG A 387 0.44 -30.77 -11.39
N ARG A 388 1.52 -30.76 -10.59
CA ARG A 388 1.76 -29.79 -9.51
C ARG A 388 0.63 -29.82 -8.47
N ILE A 389 0.24 -31.03 -8.06
CA ILE A 389 -0.76 -31.21 -7.01
C ILE A 389 -0.01 -31.46 -5.71
N TYR A 390 -0.30 -30.67 -4.69
CA TYR A 390 0.34 -30.72 -3.38
C TYR A 390 -0.68 -31.14 -2.33
N ILE A 391 -0.36 -32.18 -1.56
CA ILE A 391 -1.22 -32.68 -0.48
C ILE A 391 -0.43 -32.62 0.81
N THR A 392 -0.84 -31.71 1.68
CA THR A 392 -0.29 -31.52 3.02
C THR A 392 -1.11 -32.31 4.01
N ALA A 393 -0.46 -33.19 4.77
CA ALA A 393 -1.16 -34.24 5.49
C ALA A 393 -0.49 -34.57 6.83
N SER A 394 -1.27 -34.62 7.91
CA SER A 394 -0.82 -35.07 9.24
C SER A 394 -1.01 -36.59 9.37
N LYS A 395 -0.02 -37.29 9.93
CA LYS A 395 0.09 -38.76 9.97
C LYS A 395 -1.14 -39.51 10.50
N GLU A 396 -1.99 -38.88 11.31
CA GLU A 396 -3.16 -39.54 11.92
C GLU A 396 -4.41 -39.60 11.02
N HIS A 397 -4.50 -38.74 9.99
CA HIS A 397 -5.72 -38.60 9.17
C HIS A 397 -5.60 -39.08 7.71
N VAL A 398 -4.44 -39.59 7.28
CA VAL A 398 -4.23 -40.03 5.88
C VAL A 398 -4.47 -41.52 5.72
N ARG A 399 -5.74 -41.92 5.80
CA ARG A 399 -6.17 -43.24 5.29
C ARG A 399 -6.94 -43.06 4.00
N ILE A 400 -6.23 -43.11 2.86
CA ILE A 400 -6.66 -43.69 1.57
C ILE A 400 -7.88 -43.03 0.85
N LYS A 401 -8.70 -42.21 1.52
CA LYS A 401 -9.87 -41.51 0.94
C LYS A 401 -9.52 -40.26 0.13
N GLN A 402 -8.30 -39.71 0.28
CA GLN A 402 -7.87 -38.52 -0.46
C GLN A 402 -7.36 -38.82 -1.88
N TYR A 403 -6.82 -40.01 -2.15
CA TYR A 403 -6.26 -40.34 -3.47
C TYR A 403 -7.32 -40.59 -4.54
N HIS A 404 -8.53 -41.05 -4.18
CA HIS A 404 -9.66 -41.15 -5.10
C HIS A 404 -10.17 -39.77 -5.59
N LYS A 405 -9.78 -38.67 -4.93
CA LYS A 405 -10.18 -37.29 -5.24
C LYS A 405 -9.28 -36.59 -6.26
N ILE A 406 -8.19 -37.24 -6.69
CA ILE A 406 -7.22 -36.68 -7.65
C ILE A 406 -7.82 -36.53 -9.06
N LYS A 407 -8.87 -37.29 -9.42
CA LYS A 407 -9.55 -37.16 -10.71
C LYS A 407 -10.18 -35.79 -10.93
N SER A 408 -10.60 -35.13 -9.85
CA SER A 408 -11.21 -33.80 -9.87
C SER A 408 -10.18 -32.65 -9.96
N CYS A 409 -8.89 -32.97 -9.83
CA CYS A 409 -7.79 -31.99 -9.82
C CYS A 409 -7.13 -31.93 -11.19
N TYR A 410 -7.21 -30.78 -11.86
CA TYR A 410 -6.66 -30.62 -13.20
C TYR A 410 -5.20 -30.17 -13.16
N TRP A 411 -4.91 -29.05 -12.50
CA TRP A 411 -3.57 -28.45 -12.51
C TRP A 411 -3.36 -27.53 -11.31
N ASN A 412 -2.17 -27.60 -10.70
CA ASN A 412 -1.67 -26.61 -9.73
C ASN A 412 -2.62 -26.41 -8.53
N VAL A 413 -2.84 -27.48 -7.76
CA VAL A 413 -3.78 -27.47 -6.62
C VAL A 413 -3.03 -27.82 -5.34
N CYS A 414 -3.23 -27.03 -4.29
CA CYS A 414 -2.65 -27.28 -2.97
C CYS A 414 -3.74 -27.55 -1.94
N PHE A 415 -3.60 -28.63 -1.16
CA PHE A 415 -4.52 -29.02 -0.10
C PHE A 415 -3.80 -29.00 1.24
N ASN A 416 -4.21 -28.11 2.14
CA ASN A 416 -3.67 -28.03 3.49
C ASN A 416 -4.58 -28.76 4.47
N ALA A 417 -4.33 -30.05 4.72
CA ALA A 417 -5.04 -30.92 5.67
C ALA A 417 -6.60 -30.99 5.53
N SER A 418 -7.19 -32.12 5.94
CA SER A 418 -8.66 -32.30 6.12
C SER A 418 -9.59 -31.67 5.06
N LEU A 419 -9.62 -32.21 3.83
CA LEU A 419 -10.62 -31.84 2.80
C LEU A 419 -11.72 -32.90 2.62
N THR A 420 -12.98 -32.46 2.62
CA THR A 420 -14.13 -33.21 2.09
C THR A 420 -14.45 -32.73 0.68
N LEU A 421 -14.47 -33.62 -0.32
CA LEU A 421 -14.72 -33.28 -1.73
C LEU A 421 -15.80 -34.20 -2.27
N GLY A 422 -16.83 -33.62 -2.88
CA GLY A 422 -17.90 -34.31 -3.57
C GLY A 422 -17.49 -34.88 -4.93
N ARG A 423 -18.47 -35.37 -5.68
CA ARG A 423 -18.28 -35.94 -7.02
C ARG A 423 -18.30 -34.84 -8.08
N ASP A 424 -17.64 -35.11 -9.21
CA ASP A 424 -17.67 -34.28 -10.42
C ASP A 424 -17.19 -32.83 -10.22
N CYS A 425 -16.23 -32.62 -9.33
CA CYS A 425 -15.60 -31.31 -9.13
C CYS A 425 -14.45 -31.08 -10.11
N ALA A 426 -14.17 -29.80 -10.40
CA ALA A 426 -13.05 -29.38 -11.24
C ALA A 426 -12.24 -28.28 -10.54
N LEU A 427 -10.99 -28.58 -10.19
CA LEU A 427 -10.09 -27.68 -9.48
C LEU A 427 -8.86 -27.34 -10.33
N GLU A 428 -8.57 -26.05 -10.52
CA GLU A 428 -7.42 -25.54 -11.29
C GLU A 428 -6.82 -24.26 -10.67
N ASN A 429 -5.51 -24.22 -10.41
CA ASN A 429 -4.83 -23.08 -9.76
C ASN A 429 -5.51 -22.67 -8.45
N VAL A 430 -5.67 -23.61 -7.52
CA VAL A 430 -6.41 -23.38 -6.26
C VAL A 430 -5.56 -23.72 -5.06
N VAL A 431 -5.53 -22.82 -4.07
CA VAL A 431 -5.04 -23.10 -2.72
C VAL A 431 -6.24 -23.33 -1.80
N ILE A 432 -6.27 -24.48 -1.14
CA ILE A 432 -7.34 -24.88 -0.22
C ILE A 432 -6.72 -25.08 1.17
N GLU A 433 -7.19 -24.29 2.13
CA GLU A 433 -6.77 -24.36 3.53
C GLU A 433 -7.46 -25.51 4.31
N GLU A 434 -7.31 -25.52 5.64
CA GLU A 434 -7.71 -26.62 6.52
C GLU A 434 -9.23 -26.73 6.71
N ASN A 435 -9.74 -27.96 6.85
CA ASN A 435 -11.14 -28.29 7.15
C ASN A 435 -12.17 -27.76 6.14
N VAL A 436 -11.81 -27.71 4.86
CA VAL A 436 -12.74 -27.26 3.81
C VAL A 436 -13.67 -28.40 3.38
N GLU A 437 -14.94 -28.07 3.16
CA GLU A 437 -15.96 -28.98 2.62
C GLU A 437 -16.47 -28.48 1.27
N ILE A 438 -16.27 -29.28 0.22
CA ILE A 438 -16.74 -28.98 -1.13
C ILE A 438 -17.74 -30.07 -1.53
N ALA A 439 -18.97 -29.68 -1.86
CA ALA A 439 -20.02 -30.59 -2.29
C ALA A 439 -19.85 -31.06 -3.75
N ASN A 440 -20.91 -31.51 -4.41
CA ASN A 440 -20.83 -32.13 -5.74
C ASN A 440 -20.96 -31.09 -6.87
N ASN A 441 -20.39 -31.40 -8.04
CA ASN A 441 -20.48 -30.60 -9.27
C ASN A 441 -19.94 -29.16 -9.12
N VAL A 442 -18.84 -28.98 -8.38
CA VAL A 442 -18.26 -27.66 -8.12
C VAL A 442 -17.05 -27.39 -9.02
N THR A 443 -17.00 -26.21 -9.66
CA THR A 443 -15.85 -25.76 -10.44
C THR A 443 -15.16 -24.59 -9.74
N ILE A 444 -13.86 -24.72 -9.45
CA ILE A 444 -13.04 -23.69 -8.80
C ILE A 444 -11.80 -23.45 -9.64
N LYS A 445 -11.58 -22.18 -10.02
CA LYS A 445 -10.45 -21.80 -10.87
C LYS A 445 -9.79 -20.49 -10.41
N ASP A 446 -8.47 -20.50 -10.26
CA ASP A 446 -7.66 -19.34 -9.86
C ASP A 446 -8.14 -18.73 -8.52
N CYS A 447 -8.41 -19.56 -7.51
CA CYS A 447 -9.01 -19.11 -6.24
C CYS A 447 -8.14 -19.45 -5.02
N HIS A 448 -8.28 -18.64 -3.97
CA HIS A 448 -7.81 -18.97 -2.62
C HIS A 448 -9.01 -19.26 -1.71
N ILE A 449 -9.00 -20.42 -1.05
CA ILE A 449 -10.06 -20.86 -0.14
C ILE A 449 -9.52 -20.93 1.28
N GLY A 450 -10.06 -20.09 2.17
CA GLY A 450 -9.73 -20.03 3.60
C GLY A 450 -10.15 -21.26 4.40
N LYS A 451 -9.90 -21.21 5.71
CA LYS A 451 -10.13 -22.32 6.65
C LYS A 451 -11.61 -22.52 6.95
N ASN A 452 -12.01 -23.76 7.20
CA ASN A 452 -13.38 -24.14 7.60
C ASN A 452 -14.48 -23.65 6.61
N VAL A 453 -14.14 -23.46 5.33
CA VAL A 453 -15.09 -23.02 4.31
C VAL A 453 -15.96 -24.18 3.86
N VAL A 454 -17.26 -23.92 3.69
CA VAL A 454 -18.24 -24.89 3.16
C VAL A 454 -18.79 -24.40 1.82
N ILE A 455 -18.71 -25.22 0.78
CA ILE A 455 -19.19 -24.92 -0.58
C ILE A 455 -20.28 -25.93 -0.98
N GLY A 456 -21.47 -25.41 -1.26
CA GLY A 456 -22.65 -26.16 -1.72
C GLY A 456 -22.52 -26.77 -3.11
N ASN A 457 -23.57 -27.48 -3.52
CA ASN A 457 -23.59 -28.21 -4.80
C ASN A 457 -23.70 -27.27 -5.99
N SER A 458 -23.17 -27.68 -7.14
CA SER A 458 -23.33 -26.98 -8.43
C SER A 458 -22.82 -25.52 -8.43
N CYS A 459 -21.79 -25.23 -7.63
CA CYS A 459 -21.21 -23.89 -7.54
C CYS A 459 -20.07 -23.66 -8.55
N ARG A 460 -19.94 -22.42 -9.01
CA ARG A 460 -18.82 -21.98 -9.87
C ARG A 460 -18.10 -20.81 -9.24
N LEU A 461 -16.80 -20.96 -9.07
CA LEU A 461 -15.91 -19.99 -8.46
C LEU A 461 -14.74 -19.71 -9.39
N SER A 462 -14.48 -18.44 -9.67
CA SER A 462 -13.41 -18.05 -10.59
C SER A 462 -12.71 -16.79 -10.13
N ASN A 463 -11.37 -16.80 -10.05
CA ASN A 463 -10.54 -15.65 -9.72
C ASN A 463 -11.07 -14.87 -8.49
N CYS A 464 -11.31 -15.59 -7.39
CA CYS A 464 -11.89 -15.04 -6.17
C CYS A 464 -11.11 -15.51 -4.92
N VAL A 465 -11.18 -14.72 -3.86
CA VAL A 465 -10.58 -15.06 -2.55
C VAL A 465 -11.71 -15.19 -1.54
N ILE A 466 -11.72 -16.31 -0.80
CA ILE A 466 -12.74 -16.64 0.20
C ILE A 466 -12.09 -16.66 1.58
N GLY A 467 -12.64 -15.87 2.49
CA GLY A 467 -12.27 -15.75 3.89
C GLY A 467 -12.63 -16.98 4.71
N ASP A 468 -12.07 -17.03 5.91
CA ASP A 468 -12.25 -18.15 6.83
C ASP A 468 -13.70 -18.25 7.33
N ASN A 469 -14.17 -19.48 7.57
CA ASN A 469 -15.52 -19.81 8.05
C ASN A 469 -16.67 -19.35 7.13
N ALA A 470 -16.39 -19.02 5.86
CA ALA A 470 -17.43 -18.66 4.91
C ALA A 470 -18.26 -19.89 4.48
N VAL A 471 -19.56 -19.68 4.24
CA VAL A 471 -20.49 -20.71 3.78
C VAL A 471 -21.12 -20.25 2.46
N ILE A 472 -20.93 -21.04 1.41
CA ILE A 472 -21.51 -20.80 0.09
C ILE A 472 -22.62 -21.82 -0.13
N GLY A 473 -23.84 -21.33 -0.32
CA GLY A 473 -25.02 -22.14 -0.63
C GLY A 473 -24.93 -22.89 -1.96
N ASN A 474 -25.97 -23.63 -2.30
CA ASN A 474 -26.07 -24.38 -3.55
C ASN A 474 -26.30 -23.47 -4.76
N ASN A 475 -25.91 -23.92 -5.96
CA ASN A 475 -26.10 -23.23 -7.24
C ASN A 475 -25.54 -21.80 -7.30
N CYS A 476 -24.52 -21.49 -6.50
CA CYS A 476 -23.93 -20.15 -6.47
C CYS A 476 -22.93 -19.93 -7.61
N ASN A 477 -22.89 -18.70 -8.14
CA ASN A 477 -21.84 -18.27 -9.08
C ASN A 477 -21.07 -17.08 -8.50
N VAL A 478 -19.80 -17.32 -8.16
CA VAL A 478 -18.86 -16.31 -7.69
C VAL A 478 -17.94 -15.95 -8.86
N THR A 479 -18.17 -14.77 -9.43
CA THR A 479 -17.42 -14.29 -10.59
C THR A 479 -16.03 -13.78 -10.22
N SER A 480 -15.27 -13.35 -11.24
CA SER A 480 -13.90 -12.87 -11.10
C SER A 480 -13.76 -11.61 -10.26
N LYS A 481 -12.58 -11.46 -9.66
CA LYS A 481 -12.19 -10.30 -8.85
C LYS A 481 -13.13 -10.05 -7.67
N THR A 482 -13.67 -11.14 -7.11
CA THR A 482 -14.59 -11.08 -5.97
C THR A 482 -13.87 -11.49 -4.70
N PHE A 483 -14.14 -10.74 -3.64
CA PHE A 483 -13.68 -11.07 -2.30
C PHE A 483 -14.88 -11.44 -1.42
N VAL A 484 -14.81 -12.57 -0.72
CA VAL A 484 -15.81 -13.02 0.26
C VAL A 484 -15.18 -12.97 1.64
N GLY A 485 -15.72 -12.15 2.52
CA GLY A 485 -15.23 -11.92 3.89
C GLY A 485 -15.37 -13.14 4.81
N GLU A 486 -14.73 -13.05 5.96
CA GLU A 486 -14.83 -14.06 7.02
C GLU A 486 -16.27 -14.18 7.54
N ASN A 487 -16.68 -15.41 7.89
CA ASN A 487 -18.00 -15.73 8.46
C ASN A 487 -19.21 -15.34 7.58
N VAL A 488 -18.99 -15.02 6.30
CA VAL A 488 -20.06 -14.67 5.36
C VAL A 488 -20.84 -15.91 4.94
N VAL A 489 -22.17 -15.79 4.90
CA VAL A 489 -23.08 -16.83 4.41
C VAL A 489 -23.77 -16.34 3.14
N ILE A 490 -23.41 -16.95 2.00
CA ILE A 490 -24.05 -16.72 0.71
C ILE A 490 -25.21 -17.73 0.57
N PRO A 491 -26.46 -17.29 0.37
CA PRO A 491 -27.61 -18.18 0.27
C PRO A 491 -27.65 -18.89 -1.09
N ASP A 492 -28.45 -19.95 -1.17
CA ASP A 492 -28.66 -20.73 -2.39
C ASP A 492 -29.12 -19.87 -3.57
N ASP A 493 -28.80 -20.29 -4.79
CA ASP A 493 -29.18 -19.65 -6.06
C ASP A 493 -28.70 -18.19 -6.21
N THR A 494 -27.56 -17.87 -5.59
CA THR A 494 -26.99 -16.51 -5.63
C THR A 494 -25.97 -16.33 -6.76
N HIS A 495 -26.08 -15.21 -7.47
CA HIS A 495 -25.08 -14.77 -8.45
C HIS A 495 -24.42 -13.47 -7.98
N ILE A 496 -23.12 -13.55 -7.71
CA ILE A 496 -22.30 -12.39 -7.35
C ILE A 496 -21.67 -11.84 -8.62
N THR A 497 -21.64 -10.51 -8.76
CA THR A 497 -21.07 -9.85 -9.93
C THR A 497 -19.57 -9.59 -9.80
N GLU A 498 -18.91 -9.32 -10.93
CA GLU A 498 -17.46 -9.09 -10.98
C GLU A 498 -17.08 -7.85 -10.16
N GLY A 499 -16.00 -7.95 -9.39
CA GLY A 499 -15.49 -6.80 -8.63
C GLY A 499 -16.27 -6.47 -7.36
N SER A 500 -17.09 -7.39 -6.84
CA SER A 500 -17.79 -7.23 -5.57
C SER A 500 -16.95 -7.65 -4.36
N ILE A 501 -17.10 -6.91 -3.26
CA ILE A 501 -16.61 -7.26 -1.92
C ILE A 501 -17.81 -7.68 -1.08
N ILE A 502 -17.77 -8.84 -0.45
CA ILE A 502 -18.89 -9.35 0.35
C ILE A 502 -18.48 -9.37 1.81
N LEU A 503 -19.22 -8.66 2.66
CA LEU A 503 -18.93 -8.55 4.09
C LEU A 503 -20.12 -8.95 4.94
N MET A 504 -19.84 -9.44 6.16
CA MET A 504 -20.87 -9.74 7.15
C MET A 504 -21.43 -8.45 7.79
N HIS A 505 -20.57 -7.46 7.97
CA HIS A 505 -20.92 -6.18 8.59
C HIS A 505 -20.93 -5.06 7.55
N ARG A 506 -21.79 -4.07 7.78
CA ARG A 506 -21.83 -2.86 6.97
C ARG A 506 -20.54 -2.06 7.24
N PRO A 507 -19.76 -1.70 6.19
CA PRO A 507 -18.63 -0.81 6.39
C PRO A 507 -19.12 0.59 6.77
N ASP A 508 -18.42 1.24 7.70
CA ASP A 508 -18.77 2.57 8.23
C ASP A 508 -18.34 3.72 7.29
N GLU A 509 -17.50 3.44 6.28
CA GLU A 509 -16.97 4.48 5.39
C GLU A 509 -17.93 4.83 4.24
N ASP A 510 -18.01 6.12 3.92
CA ASP A 510 -18.84 6.66 2.84
C ASP A 510 -18.31 6.38 1.42
N ASP A 511 -17.17 5.71 1.26
CA ASP A 511 -16.55 5.48 -0.06
C ASP A 511 -17.17 4.32 -0.86
N TYR A 512 -18.16 3.63 -0.28
CA TYR A 512 -18.77 2.43 -0.87
C TYR A 512 -20.22 2.60 -1.31
N THR A 513 -20.56 1.98 -2.44
CA THR A 513 -21.94 1.62 -2.75
C THR A 513 -22.26 0.29 -2.07
N ILE A 514 -23.26 0.30 -1.19
CA ILE A 514 -23.65 -0.86 -0.39
C ILE A 514 -24.99 -1.38 -0.90
N GLY A 515 -25.00 -2.64 -1.35
CA GLY A 515 -26.20 -3.43 -1.60
C GLY A 515 -26.47 -4.35 -0.42
N GLU A 516 -27.48 -4.02 0.38
CA GLU A 516 -27.90 -4.88 1.49
C GLU A 516 -28.64 -6.12 0.95
N LYS A 517 -28.18 -7.30 1.36
CA LYS A 517 -28.86 -8.58 1.13
C LYS A 517 -29.18 -9.20 2.49
N ASN A 518 -30.17 -10.09 2.51
CA ASN A 518 -30.70 -10.66 3.76
C ASN A 518 -29.64 -11.32 4.67
N SER A 519 -28.48 -11.74 4.16
CA SER A 519 -27.44 -12.43 4.94
C SER A 519 -26.03 -11.82 4.83
N TYR A 520 -25.84 -10.79 4.00
CA TYR A 520 -24.53 -10.14 3.79
C TYR A 520 -24.69 -8.75 3.14
N TYR A 521 -23.61 -7.97 3.17
CA TYR A 521 -23.51 -6.70 2.45
C TYR A 521 -22.63 -6.87 1.22
N GLU A 522 -23.18 -6.54 0.05
CA GLU A 522 -22.41 -6.44 -1.19
C GLU A 522 -21.88 -5.02 -1.34
N VAL A 523 -20.57 -4.87 -1.23
CA VAL A 523 -19.87 -3.60 -1.20
C VAL A 523 -19.10 -3.42 -2.50
N ARG A 524 -19.19 -2.23 -3.10
CA ARG A 524 -18.34 -1.82 -4.23
C ARG A 524 -17.86 -0.40 -4.02
N PHE A 525 -16.66 -0.08 -4.48
CA PHE A 525 -16.13 1.28 -4.41
C PHE A 525 -16.90 2.24 -5.34
N LYS A 526 -17.27 3.42 -4.83
CA LYS A 526 -18.00 4.47 -5.59
C LYS A 526 -17.21 4.99 -6.80
N HIS A 527 -15.90 5.17 -6.63
CA HIS A 527 -15.02 5.70 -7.66
C HIS A 527 -14.09 4.60 -8.18
N ARG A 528 -14.39 4.09 -9.38
CA ARG A 528 -13.73 2.93 -9.96
C ARG A 528 -12.25 3.17 -10.28
N THR A 529 -11.38 2.66 -9.43
CA THR A 529 -10.21 1.88 -9.85
C THR A 529 -10.12 0.68 -8.90
N GLY A 530 -10.45 -0.52 -9.39
CA GLY A 530 -10.92 -1.61 -8.53
C GLY A 530 -9.90 -2.17 -7.53
N PHE A 531 -10.36 -2.37 -6.30
CA PHE A 531 -9.70 -2.97 -5.13
C PHE A 531 -8.80 -4.19 -5.40
N TRP A 532 -9.12 -4.97 -6.44
CA TRP A 532 -8.40 -6.21 -6.78
C TRP A 532 -6.93 -5.99 -7.15
N LYS A 533 -6.60 -4.82 -7.73
CA LYS A 533 -5.24 -4.42 -8.10
C LYS A 533 -4.90 -3.08 -7.45
N ASN A 534 -3.63 -2.87 -7.09
CA ASN A 534 -3.20 -1.60 -6.50
C ASN A 534 -3.28 -0.47 -7.52
N THR A 535 -4.33 0.34 -7.42
CA THR A 535 -4.53 1.56 -8.20
C THR A 535 -4.64 2.72 -7.20
N HIS A 536 -3.74 3.69 -7.31
CA HIS A 536 -3.44 4.68 -6.27
C HIS A 536 -4.59 5.68 -5.93
N LEU A 537 -5.76 5.57 -6.58
CA LEU A 537 -6.94 6.43 -6.35
C LEU A 537 -7.50 6.24 -4.93
N GLU A 538 -7.28 5.07 -4.32
CA GLU A 538 -7.84 4.68 -3.03
C GLU A 538 -7.12 5.30 -1.81
N ARG A 539 -5.90 5.84 -1.96
CA ARG A 539 -5.10 6.31 -0.81
C ARG A 539 -5.28 7.78 -0.41
N ARG A 540 -5.96 8.62 -1.19
CA ARG A 540 -6.19 10.03 -0.84
C ARG A 540 -7.46 10.24 0.00
N ARG A 541 -8.46 9.36 -0.10
CA ARG A 541 -9.77 9.53 0.57
C ARG A 541 -9.83 9.00 1.99
N ALA A 542 -9.16 7.88 2.28
CA ALA A 542 -8.97 7.41 3.66
C ALA A 542 -8.20 8.42 4.54
N ARG A 543 -7.47 9.37 3.94
CA ARG A 543 -6.75 10.45 4.65
C ARG A 543 -7.65 11.55 5.18
N THR A 544 -8.81 11.80 4.58
CA THR A 544 -9.65 12.96 4.92
C THR A 544 -10.61 12.68 6.08
N VAL A 545 -10.83 11.40 6.44
CA VAL A 545 -11.86 11.04 7.45
C VAL A 545 -11.25 10.71 8.83
N SER A 546 -9.96 10.37 8.91
CA SER A 546 -9.30 10.04 10.19
C SER A 546 -8.47 11.17 10.82
N GLN A 547 -8.36 12.32 10.17
CA GLN A 547 -7.81 13.57 10.74
C GLN A 547 -8.79 14.71 10.47
N ALA A 548 -9.88 14.75 11.24
CA ALA A 548 -10.56 16.00 11.49
C ALA A 548 -9.66 16.82 12.43
N GLY A 549 -8.76 17.61 11.82
CA GLY A 549 -7.78 18.44 12.52
C GLY A 549 -6.67 18.90 11.59
N ASP A 550 -6.94 20.04 10.93
CA ASP A 550 -6.01 20.98 10.32
C ASP A 550 -5.15 20.62 9.10
N HIS A 551 -5.04 21.65 8.24
CA HIS A 551 -4.21 21.85 7.06
C HIS A 551 -4.59 21.08 5.78
N THR A 552 -5.57 21.65 5.07
CA THR A 552 -5.82 21.45 3.64
C THR A 552 -4.68 22.04 2.81
N GLY A 553 -3.60 21.29 2.63
CA GLY A 553 -2.72 21.43 1.47
C GLY A 553 -3.34 20.72 0.27
N ASP A 554 -4.44 21.25 -0.25
CA ASP A 554 -5.13 20.65 -1.39
C ASP A 554 -4.40 21.03 -2.69
N HIS A 555 -3.47 20.17 -3.13
CA HIS A 555 -3.04 20.18 -4.53
C HIS A 555 -4.23 19.75 -5.39
N HIS A 556 -5.08 20.74 -5.71
CA HIS A 556 -5.94 20.74 -6.87
C HIS A 556 -5.08 20.56 -8.10
N SER A 557 -5.46 19.59 -8.92
CA SER A 557 -5.06 19.54 -10.31
C SER A 557 -5.71 20.74 -11.01
N GLU A 558 -5.04 21.87 -11.01
CA GLU A 558 -5.33 22.91 -11.97
C GLU A 558 -5.03 22.33 -13.35
N LYS A 559 -6.09 22.17 -14.13
CA LYS A 559 -5.94 22.27 -15.57
C LYS A 559 -5.34 23.65 -15.79
N GLU A 560 -4.17 23.73 -16.40
CA GLU A 560 -3.66 24.96 -16.99
C GLU A 560 -4.64 25.40 -18.08
N GLU A 561 -5.73 26.05 -17.66
CA GLU A 561 -6.39 27.06 -18.48
C GLU A 561 -5.53 28.31 -18.36
N ALA A 562 -5.05 28.80 -19.50
CA ALA A 562 -4.15 29.94 -19.67
C ALA A 562 -4.25 30.98 -18.54
N ASP A 563 -3.19 31.03 -17.74
CA ASP A 563 -3.00 31.89 -16.58
C ASP A 563 -2.77 33.35 -17.00
N ASP A 564 -3.87 34.10 -17.18
CA ASP A 564 -3.88 35.56 -17.23
C ASP A 564 -4.42 36.16 -15.90
N GLU A 565 -4.41 35.40 -14.79
CA GLU A 565 -4.76 35.95 -13.48
C GLU A 565 -3.58 36.69 -12.87
N THR A 566 -3.69 38.02 -12.82
CA THR A 566 -2.69 38.88 -12.16
C THR A 566 -2.61 38.58 -10.66
N ASP A 567 -1.44 38.78 -10.03
CA ASP A 567 -1.22 38.59 -8.59
C ASP A 567 -2.27 39.30 -7.70
N ILE A 568 -2.82 40.42 -8.18
CA ILE A 568 -3.89 41.18 -7.52
C ILE A 568 -5.19 40.36 -7.43
N MET A 569 -5.55 39.61 -8.48
CA MET A 569 -6.75 38.78 -8.50
C MET A 569 -6.64 37.60 -7.54
N ARG A 570 -5.48 36.94 -7.51
CA ARG A 570 -5.22 35.83 -6.57
C ARG A 570 -5.27 36.31 -5.12
N PHE A 571 -4.60 37.42 -4.83
CA PHE A 571 -4.66 38.07 -3.52
C PHE A 571 -6.10 38.45 -3.13
N PHE A 572 -6.87 39.02 -4.06
CA PHE A 572 -8.26 39.39 -3.81
C PHE A 572 -9.13 38.17 -3.49
N ASN A 573 -8.98 37.07 -4.24
CA ASN A 573 -9.73 35.84 -4.03
C ASN A 573 -9.42 35.22 -2.66
N GLU A 574 -8.13 35.12 -2.29
CA GLU A 574 -7.70 34.55 -1.01
C GLU A 574 -8.22 35.36 0.19
N ILE A 575 -8.16 36.70 0.13
CA ILE A 575 -8.75 37.55 1.18
C ILE A 575 -10.27 37.37 1.26
N SER A 576 -10.94 37.29 0.11
CA SER A 576 -12.40 37.13 0.07
C SER A 576 -12.83 35.81 0.72
N GLU A 577 -12.08 34.73 0.49
CA GLU A 577 -12.30 33.43 1.13
C GLU A 577 -12.03 33.48 2.64
N SER A 578 -10.88 34.03 3.07
CA SER A 578 -10.55 34.22 4.49
C SER A 578 -11.61 35.04 5.23
N MET A 579 -12.07 36.14 4.64
CA MET A 579 -13.12 36.97 5.23
C MET A 579 -14.47 36.25 5.27
N GLN A 580 -14.85 35.50 4.24
CA GLN A 580 -16.10 34.75 4.23
C GLN A 580 -16.07 33.64 5.29
N GLN A 581 -14.95 32.93 5.43
CA GLN A 581 -14.76 31.93 6.48
C GLN A 581 -14.81 32.53 7.89
N ALA A 582 -14.29 33.75 8.07
CA ALA A 582 -14.38 34.46 9.34
C ALA A 582 -15.83 34.80 9.72
N VAL A 583 -16.68 35.12 8.74
CA VAL A 583 -18.11 35.40 8.94
C VAL A 583 -18.91 34.11 9.17
N ASP A 584 -18.67 33.05 8.41
CA ASP A 584 -19.45 31.81 8.50
C ASP A 584 -19.26 31.08 9.85
N ASN A 585 -18.16 31.34 10.54
CA ASN A 585 -17.81 30.74 11.84
C ASN A 585 -18.05 31.68 13.05
N MET A 586 -19.05 32.56 12.96
CA MET A 586 -19.45 33.54 13.99
C MET A 586 -19.91 32.88 15.31
N GLU A 587 -18.93 32.50 16.13
CA GLU A 587 -19.01 32.52 17.59
C GLU A 587 -17.88 33.45 18.09
N SER A 588 -18.28 34.47 18.86
CA SER A 588 -17.54 35.69 19.24
C SER A 588 -16.26 35.43 20.03
N GLU A 589 -15.09 35.91 19.56
CA GLU A 589 -13.87 36.14 20.36
C GLU A 589 -12.88 37.08 19.63
N GLU A 590 -12.25 38.03 20.35
CA GLU A 590 -11.20 38.96 19.86
C GLU A 590 -10.00 38.25 19.19
N HIS A 591 -9.77 36.97 19.51
CA HIS A 591 -8.67 36.18 18.97
C HIS A 591 -8.77 35.90 17.46
N LYS A 592 -9.97 35.94 16.86
CA LYS A 592 -10.14 35.67 15.41
C LYS A 592 -9.87 36.88 14.51
N THR A 593 -10.15 38.11 14.94
CA THR A 593 -9.80 39.31 14.13
C THR A 593 -8.27 39.48 14.04
N SER A 594 -7.55 39.08 15.09
CA SER A 594 -6.09 38.98 15.07
C SER A 594 -5.59 37.92 14.07
N ASN A 595 -6.26 36.76 13.98
CA ASN A 595 -5.92 35.72 13.00
C ASN A 595 -6.19 36.18 11.57
N LEU A 596 -7.32 36.85 11.31
CA LEU A 596 -7.64 37.41 10.00
C LEU A 596 -6.59 38.44 9.55
N ILE A 597 -6.12 39.30 10.47
CA ILE A 597 -5.00 40.23 10.19
C ILE A 597 -3.72 39.45 9.82
N LEU A 598 -3.42 38.34 10.50
CA LEU A 598 -2.26 37.51 10.17
C LEU A 598 -2.39 36.87 8.78
N GLU A 599 -3.56 36.35 8.42
CA GLU A 599 -3.83 35.75 7.10
C GLU A 599 -3.74 36.78 5.96
N ILE A 600 -4.29 37.99 6.16
CA ILE A 600 -4.19 39.07 5.19
C ILE A 600 -2.71 39.52 5.05
N ASN A 601 -1.97 39.59 6.17
CA ASN A 601 -0.56 39.96 6.13
C ASN A 601 0.33 38.88 5.51
N SER A 602 0.05 37.59 5.71
CA SER A 602 0.76 36.51 5.02
C SER A 602 0.46 36.54 3.53
N SER A 603 -0.79 36.75 3.13
CA SER A 603 -1.20 36.92 1.74
C SER A 603 -0.50 38.12 1.08
N LYS A 604 -0.45 39.26 1.79
CA LYS A 604 0.29 40.45 1.33
C LYS A 604 1.75 40.11 1.02
N LEU A 605 2.41 39.34 1.88
CA LEU A 605 3.80 38.94 1.69
C LEU A 605 3.96 37.93 0.55
N ALA A 606 3.01 37.00 0.39
CA ALA A 606 3.01 35.99 -0.66
C ALA A 606 2.92 36.62 -2.06
N TYR A 607 2.04 37.60 -2.25
CA TYR A 607 1.82 38.29 -3.54
C TYR A 607 2.56 39.63 -3.67
N ASN A 608 3.43 39.97 -2.70
CA ASN A 608 4.20 41.22 -2.67
C ASN A 608 3.36 42.48 -2.89
N MET A 609 2.21 42.58 -2.21
CA MET A 609 1.25 43.67 -2.38
C MET A 609 1.64 44.91 -1.57
N THR A 610 1.38 46.10 -2.14
CA THR A 610 1.56 47.37 -1.41
C THR A 610 0.47 47.54 -0.35
N MET A 611 0.74 48.32 0.70
CA MET A 611 -0.28 48.58 1.73
C MET A 611 -1.51 49.34 1.19
N GLU A 612 -1.34 50.12 0.12
CA GLU A 612 -2.42 50.83 -0.54
C GLU A 612 -3.33 49.85 -1.29
N ASP A 613 -2.75 48.90 -2.04
CA ASP A 613 -3.50 47.84 -2.73
C ASP A 613 -4.17 46.88 -1.74
N VAL A 614 -3.51 46.57 -0.62
CA VAL A 614 -4.09 45.77 0.47
C VAL A 614 -5.32 46.47 1.02
N ALA A 615 -5.21 47.75 1.38
CA ALA A 615 -6.32 48.54 1.92
C ALA A 615 -7.51 48.57 0.95
N LYS A 616 -7.27 48.80 -0.34
CA LYS A 616 -8.32 48.79 -1.36
C LYS A 616 -9.01 47.42 -1.47
N ASN A 617 -8.25 46.35 -1.61
CA ASN A 617 -8.78 45.00 -1.83
C ASN A 617 -9.46 44.42 -0.58
N VAL A 618 -8.96 44.72 0.62
CA VAL A 618 -9.58 44.33 1.90
C VAL A 618 -10.98 44.94 2.02
N PHE A 619 -11.15 46.23 1.67
CA PHE A 619 -12.49 46.83 1.71
C PHE A 619 -13.40 46.32 0.60
N LEU A 620 -12.88 46.10 -0.62
CA LEU A 620 -13.64 45.49 -1.71
C LEU A 620 -14.11 44.06 -1.36
N ALA A 621 -13.27 43.25 -0.72
CA ALA A 621 -13.61 41.91 -0.28
C ALA A 621 -14.69 41.97 0.81
N PHE A 622 -14.55 42.89 1.77
CA PHE A 622 -15.55 43.16 2.80
C PHE A 622 -16.93 43.49 2.20
N LEU A 623 -16.99 44.39 1.20
CA LEU A 623 -18.25 44.76 0.55
C LEU A 623 -18.88 43.63 -0.28
N LYS A 624 -18.08 42.63 -0.69
CA LYS A 624 -18.56 41.44 -1.42
C LYS A 624 -19.10 40.33 -0.52
N LEU A 625 -18.92 40.43 0.80
CA LEU A 625 -19.45 39.44 1.73
C LEU A 625 -20.98 39.38 1.63
N GLY A 626 -21.53 38.16 1.65
CA GLY A 626 -22.98 37.94 1.51
C GLY A 626 -23.84 38.62 2.57
N TYR A 627 -23.23 39.04 3.68
CA TYR A 627 -23.85 39.75 4.81
C TYR A 627 -23.97 41.27 4.59
N CYS A 628 -23.31 41.84 3.57
CA CYS A 628 -23.32 43.28 3.31
C CYS A 628 -24.43 43.71 2.32
N SER A 629 -25.68 43.34 2.61
CA SER A 629 -26.85 43.70 1.77
C SER A 629 -27.47 45.05 2.10
N ASP A 630 -27.34 45.50 3.34
CA ASP A 630 -28.06 46.63 3.92
C ASP A 630 -27.21 47.37 4.96
N LEU A 631 -27.59 48.62 5.26
CA LEU A 631 -26.80 49.52 6.11
C LEU A 631 -26.62 48.97 7.54
N ASP A 632 -27.64 48.35 8.13
CA ASP A 632 -27.58 47.87 9.51
C ASP A 632 -26.63 46.67 9.65
N SER A 633 -26.65 45.75 8.69
CA SER A 633 -25.71 44.63 8.63
C SER A 633 -24.26 45.09 8.47
N ILE A 634 -24.02 46.09 7.61
CA ILE A 634 -22.68 46.70 7.45
C ILE A 634 -22.23 47.36 8.76
N LYS A 635 -23.10 48.15 9.41
CA LYS A 635 -22.77 48.81 10.68
C LYS A 635 -22.42 47.80 11.78
N SER A 636 -23.16 46.70 11.87
CA SER A 636 -22.90 45.64 12.86
C SER A 636 -21.55 44.98 12.61
N LEU A 637 -21.25 44.60 11.36
CA LEU A 637 -20.02 43.88 11.02
C LEU A 637 -18.78 44.77 11.15
N VAL A 638 -18.86 46.06 10.78
CA VAL A 638 -17.76 47.01 10.99
C VAL A 638 -17.47 47.21 12.47
N LYS A 639 -18.49 47.28 13.34
CA LYS A 639 -18.29 47.39 14.80
C LYS A 639 -17.60 46.16 15.37
N GLU A 640 -17.97 44.97 14.90
CA GLU A 640 -17.34 43.72 15.30
C GLU A 640 -15.88 43.62 14.80
N TRP A 641 -15.62 44.09 13.59
CA TRP A 641 -14.30 44.02 12.94
C TRP A 641 -13.47 45.29 13.11
N LEU A 642 -13.83 46.17 14.04
CA LEU A 642 -13.17 47.47 14.23
C LEU A 642 -11.64 47.35 14.40
N HIS A 643 -11.18 46.27 15.04
CA HIS A 643 -9.75 45.97 15.17
C HIS A 643 -9.04 45.79 13.82
N VAL A 644 -9.68 45.12 12.85
CA VAL A 644 -9.16 44.93 11.48
C VAL A 644 -9.11 46.28 10.76
N PHE A 645 -10.17 47.08 10.88
CA PHE A 645 -10.23 48.40 10.24
C PHE A 645 -9.16 49.35 10.79
N ASN A 646 -8.99 49.42 12.11
CA ASN A 646 -7.97 50.26 12.74
C ASN A 646 -6.55 49.85 12.32
N ASN A 647 -6.29 48.55 12.13
CA ASN A 647 -4.98 48.07 11.67
C ASN A 647 -4.65 48.50 10.23
N TYR A 648 -5.62 48.48 9.30
CA TYR A 648 -5.36 48.76 7.88
C TYR A 648 -5.59 50.22 7.47
N TYR A 649 -6.49 50.95 8.13
CA TYR A 649 -6.91 52.30 7.72
C TYR A 649 -6.44 53.42 8.65
N SER A 650 -5.53 53.15 9.60
CA SER A 650 -4.87 54.21 10.37
C SER A 650 -4.11 55.23 9.49
N PRO A 651 -3.39 54.83 8.40
CA PRO A 651 -2.70 55.79 7.55
C PRO A 651 -3.65 56.56 6.61
N HIS A 652 -3.46 57.87 6.49
CA HIS A 652 -4.25 58.76 5.63
C HIS A 652 -4.42 58.23 4.18
N LYS A 653 -3.35 57.74 3.57
CA LYS A 653 -3.40 57.18 2.21
C LYS A 653 -4.31 55.96 2.09
N ASN A 654 -4.35 55.11 3.11
CA ASN A 654 -5.18 53.91 3.10
C ASN A 654 -6.67 54.25 3.29
N GLN A 655 -6.98 55.32 4.01
CA GLN A 655 -8.35 55.86 4.12
C GLN A 655 -8.88 56.30 2.75
N ILE A 656 -8.04 56.95 1.93
CA ILE A 656 -8.39 57.30 0.54
C ILE A 656 -8.62 56.03 -0.29
N GLN A 657 -7.79 55.00 -0.15
CA GLN A 657 -7.98 53.72 -0.86
C GLN A 657 -9.29 53.01 -0.47
N LEU A 658 -9.71 53.09 0.79
CA LEU A 658 -11.02 52.62 1.25
C LEU A 658 -12.16 53.34 0.50
N LEU A 659 -12.07 54.67 0.39
CA LEU A 659 -13.07 55.48 -0.30
C LEU A 659 -13.13 55.19 -1.82
N LEU A 660 -11.97 54.98 -2.45
CA LEU A 660 -11.88 54.54 -3.85
C LEU A 660 -12.47 53.14 -4.06
N ALA A 661 -12.26 52.21 -3.12
CA ALA A 661 -12.91 50.90 -3.14
C ALA A 661 -14.45 51.03 -3.03
N LEU A 662 -14.95 51.91 -2.15
CA LEU A 662 -16.38 52.17 -2.02
C LEU A 662 -16.97 52.74 -3.31
N GLU A 663 -16.28 53.67 -3.94
CA GLU A 663 -16.67 54.29 -5.22
C GLU A 663 -16.76 53.23 -6.33
N GLU A 664 -15.70 52.43 -6.50
CA GLU A 664 -15.63 51.37 -7.51
C GLU A 664 -16.76 50.36 -7.34
N TYR A 665 -17.01 49.91 -6.10
CA TYR A 665 -18.05 48.94 -5.82
C TYR A 665 -19.47 49.52 -5.99
N SER A 666 -19.66 50.79 -5.61
CA SER A 666 -20.94 51.50 -5.76
C SER A 666 -21.31 51.70 -7.23
N ASN A 667 -20.32 51.99 -8.09
CA ASN A 667 -20.53 52.10 -9.54
C ASN A 667 -21.02 50.78 -10.16
N ALA A 668 -20.62 49.63 -9.59
CA ALA A 668 -21.06 48.31 -10.05
C ALA A 668 -22.39 47.86 -9.40
N HIS A 669 -22.72 48.31 -8.18
CA HIS A 669 -23.85 47.82 -7.40
C HIS A 669 -24.78 48.93 -6.91
N ALA A 670 -25.95 49.06 -7.57
CA ALA A 670 -26.94 50.10 -7.30
C ALA A 670 -27.54 50.07 -5.87
N GLY A 671 -27.43 48.94 -5.16
CA GLY A 671 -27.85 48.80 -3.75
C GLY A 671 -26.94 49.61 -2.81
N ILE A 672 -25.63 49.34 -2.87
CA ILE A 672 -24.62 50.06 -2.07
C ILE A 672 -24.56 51.53 -2.47
N ALA A 673 -24.70 51.86 -3.75
CA ALA A 673 -24.72 53.25 -4.22
C ALA A 673 -25.79 54.13 -3.56
N LYS A 674 -26.90 53.56 -3.07
CA LYS A 674 -27.96 54.31 -2.37
C LYS A 674 -27.61 54.64 -0.92
N ILE A 675 -26.76 53.83 -0.29
CA ILE A 675 -26.38 53.95 1.11
C ILE A 675 -24.92 54.40 1.31
N ALA A 676 -24.17 54.59 0.23
CA ALA A 676 -22.75 54.90 0.29
C ALA A 676 -22.42 56.16 1.10
N ASN A 677 -23.24 57.21 1.02
CA ASN A 677 -23.09 58.41 1.85
C ASN A 677 -23.27 58.12 3.35
N HIS A 678 -24.22 57.24 3.70
CA HIS A 678 -24.44 56.81 5.08
C HIS A 678 -23.28 55.94 5.60
N ILE A 679 -22.63 55.16 4.72
CA ILE A 679 -21.44 54.37 5.07
C ILE A 679 -20.26 55.32 5.37
N VAL A 680 -20.02 56.33 4.52
CA VAL A 680 -18.95 57.32 4.75
C VAL A 680 -19.18 58.09 6.05
N HIS A 681 -20.41 58.59 6.26
CA HIS A 681 -20.75 59.27 7.50
C HIS A 681 -20.56 58.36 8.71
N PHE A 682 -20.96 57.08 8.64
CA PHE A 682 -20.80 56.13 9.74
C PHE A 682 -19.33 55.86 10.09
N LEU A 683 -18.48 55.64 9.07
CA LEU A 683 -17.06 55.39 9.26
C LEU A 683 -16.31 56.59 9.86
N TYR A 684 -16.78 57.82 9.58
CA TYR A 684 -16.32 59.05 10.20
C TYR A 684 -16.88 59.23 11.62
N SER A 685 -18.21 59.30 11.77
CA SER A 685 -18.87 59.77 12.99
C SER A 685 -18.95 58.73 14.12
N GLU A 686 -19.11 57.44 13.80
CA GLU A 686 -19.33 56.39 14.80
C GLU A 686 -18.10 55.48 15.03
N CYS A 687 -17.22 55.33 14.03
CA CYS A 687 -16.10 54.39 14.09
C CYS A 687 -14.71 55.03 14.11
N ASP A 688 -14.58 56.33 13.84
CA ASP A 688 -13.30 57.06 13.80
C ASP A 688 -12.24 56.41 12.88
N VAL A 689 -12.71 55.79 11.77
CA VAL A 689 -11.85 55.12 10.78
C VAL A 689 -11.41 56.10 9.69
N LEU A 690 -12.26 57.07 9.36
CA LEU A 690 -12.00 58.10 8.36
C LEU A 690 -11.79 59.45 9.02
N GLN A 691 -10.79 60.19 8.57
CA GLN A 691 -10.54 61.58 8.97
C GLN A 691 -11.17 62.56 7.97
N GLU A 692 -11.44 63.78 8.42
CA GLU A 692 -12.04 64.83 7.60
C GLU A 692 -11.17 65.13 6.36
N GLU A 693 -9.86 65.23 6.54
CA GLU A 693 -8.90 65.53 5.47
C GLU A 693 -8.94 64.48 4.35
N ALA A 694 -9.09 63.20 4.70
CA ALA A 694 -9.14 62.11 3.73
C ALA A 694 -10.42 62.15 2.89
N ILE A 695 -11.56 62.54 3.50
CA ILE A 695 -12.85 62.70 2.81
C ILE A 695 -12.78 63.88 1.85
N LEU A 696 -12.23 65.01 2.29
CA LEU A 696 -12.07 66.22 1.48
C LEU A 696 -11.11 65.98 0.29
N GLU A 697 -9.97 65.31 0.53
CA GLU A 697 -9.01 64.98 -0.53
C GLU A 697 -9.62 64.05 -1.57
N TRP A 698 -10.29 62.96 -1.15
CA TRP A 698 -10.98 62.06 -2.07
C TRP A 698 -12.11 62.77 -2.82
N PHE A 699 -12.92 63.60 -2.15
CA PHE A 699 -13.98 64.37 -2.82
C PHE A 699 -13.42 65.31 -3.90
N GLY A 700 -12.24 65.89 -3.69
CA GLY A 700 -11.54 66.70 -4.69
C GLY A 700 -11.12 65.92 -5.95
N THR A 701 -11.05 64.59 -5.87
CA THR A 701 -10.75 63.72 -7.03
C THR A 701 -11.99 63.31 -7.82
N LEU A 702 -13.19 63.49 -7.27
CA LEU A 702 -14.44 63.10 -7.91
C LEU A 702 -14.81 64.06 -9.06
N ILE A 703 -15.37 63.51 -10.13
CA ILE A 703 -15.85 64.29 -11.27
C ILE A 703 -17.13 65.04 -10.86
N SER A 704 -17.13 66.37 -11.04
CA SER A 704 -18.28 67.23 -10.75
C SER A 704 -19.53 66.79 -11.55
N GLY A 705 -20.62 66.51 -10.85
CA GLY A 705 -21.88 66.03 -11.43
C GLY A 705 -22.01 64.51 -11.57
N SER A 706 -21.05 63.73 -11.06
CA SER A 706 -21.23 62.28 -10.89
C SER A 706 -22.23 61.94 -9.78
N ASP A 707 -22.87 60.77 -9.85
CA ASP A 707 -23.86 60.32 -8.86
C ASP A 707 -23.26 60.24 -7.44
N MET A 708 -21.99 59.85 -7.33
CA MET A 708 -21.26 59.83 -6.05
C MET A 708 -20.96 61.25 -5.53
N TYR A 709 -20.58 62.17 -6.41
CA TYR A 709 -20.31 63.57 -6.05
C TYR A 709 -21.54 64.25 -5.44
N GLU A 710 -22.71 64.13 -6.07
CA GLU A 710 -23.95 64.73 -5.57
C GLU A 710 -24.42 64.14 -4.23
N LYS A 711 -24.12 62.85 -3.99
CA LYS A 711 -24.52 62.16 -2.75
C LYS A 711 -23.62 62.46 -1.55
N ILE A 712 -22.33 62.69 -1.78
CA ILE A 712 -21.34 62.99 -0.74
C ILE A 712 -21.28 64.48 -0.44
N LYS A 713 -21.64 65.34 -1.40
CA LYS A 713 -21.63 66.80 -1.25
C LYS A 713 -22.31 67.31 0.04
N PRO A 714 -23.49 66.82 0.48
CA PRO A 714 -24.09 67.27 1.74
C PRO A 714 -23.25 66.99 2.99
N ILE A 715 -22.46 65.90 2.98
CA ILE A 715 -21.54 65.57 4.07
C ILE A 715 -20.33 66.49 4.04
N VAL A 716 -19.80 66.78 2.86
CA VAL A 716 -18.66 67.69 2.68
C VAL A 716 -19.03 69.13 3.04
N ASP A 717 -20.20 69.60 2.60
CA ASP A 717 -20.73 70.92 2.96
C ASP A 717 -20.90 71.03 4.49
N TRP A 718 -21.39 69.97 5.16
CA TRP A 718 -21.50 69.90 6.62
C TRP A 718 -20.14 69.90 7.34
N LEU A 719 -19.15 69.16 6.85
CA LEU A 719 -17.77 69.15 7.40
C LEU A 719 -17.14 70.55 7.28
N GLN A 720 -17.30 71.20 6.12
CA GLN A 720 -16.80 72.55 5.87
C GLN A 720 -17.51 73.63 6.69
N GLU A 721 -18.81 73.51 6.94
CA GLU A 721 -19.55 74.41 7.85
C GLU A 721 -19.12 74.21 9.32
N SER A 722 -18.93 72.97 9.76
CA SER A 722 -18.50 72.64 11.14
C SER A 722 -17.09 73.11 11.44
N SER A 723 -16.16 73.02 10.48
CA SER A 723 -14.79 73.53 10.61
C SER A 723 -14.70 75.06 10.64
N GLY A 724 -15.72 75.75 10.10
CA GLY A 724 -15.80 77.22 10.06
C GLY A 724 -16.37 77.88 11.32
N GLU A 725 -17.05 77.12 12.19
CA GLU A 725 -17.58 77.65 13.46
C GLU A 725 -16.53 77.64 14.59
N GLU A 726 -15.56 76.70 14.59
CA GLU A 726 -14.50 76.63 15.61
C GLU A 726 -13.49 77.79 15.58
N GLU A 727 -13.32 78.50 14.46
CA GLU A 727 -12.45 79.69 14.38
C GLU A 727 -13.14 80.99 14.86
N SER A 728 -14.42 80.97 15.26
CA SER A 728 -15.20 82.18 15.52
C SER A 728 -15.45 82.54 17.00
N ASP A 729 -15.08 81.68 17.96
CA ASP A 729 -15.38 81.86 19.39
C ASP A 729 -14.16 82.18 20.31
N GLU A 730 -12.96 82.47 19.77
CA GLU A 730 -11.81 82.92 20.58
C GLU A 730 -11.56 84.46 20.59
N ASP A 731 -12.46 85.27 20.03
CA ASP A 731 -12.34 86.74 20.06
C ASP A 731 -13.59 87.45 20.63
N ALA A 732 -14.00 87.12 21.87
CA ALA A 732 -14.80 88.02 22.73
C ALA A 732 -14.75 87.65 24.23
N ASP A 733 -14.11 88.53 25.01
CA ASP A 733 -14.01 88.69 26.48
C ASP A 733 -13.03 87.83 27.30
#